data_AF-A0A7K5RL20-F1
#
_entry.id   AF-A0A7K5RL20-F1
#
_cell.length_a   1.000
_cell.length_b   1.000
_cell.length_c   1.000
_cell.angle_alpha   90.00
_cell.angle_beta   90.00
_cell.angle_gamma   90.00
#
_symmetry.space_group_name_H-M   'P 1'
#
loop_
_entity.id
_entity.type
_entity.pdbx_description
1 polymer ?
#
loop_
_entity_poly.entity_id
_entity_poly.type
_entity_poly.pdbx_seq_one_letter_code
_entity_poly.pdbx_strand_id
1 'polypeptide(L)'
;QMREEQKAVILQKYARAWLARRRFQSIRRFVLNVQLSYRVQQLQRRMEEQSRENHGLLERLTSLASAHMNDVDTIQKLESELEKLAVQKKTYEEKGKKYREDSEQKILKLENQNKELQEQKETLEIKLQEKTEEMKEKMDDLTQQLFNDVQKEENQRMMLEKNFQNQKQDYEKEIELLKGEIKILKEEKTQLQQQIQQEIIIQDGLKMEVGQLTKQAQKIPELQKEIELLQTQKLDVEKQAHSQKRELREKMSEVTKQLLESYDFEDVKSRLSTEDLEHLNEDGELWFAYEGLKKATRVLESHFQSQKEIYEKEIEGLNFKVEHLSQDINHLQKLFREENDLNDGIRLEVSRLTSENLVIPDLKQQVAELENQKLDLENRLQEQTVKLKEMSNRLHYELERDRTQRRTIEAQNEVNAKEKEKKDTTQGTEGLSNGLMRDEVQDKIQSKIKQVTTQLAEENMDLEEKLDMKDRIIKKLEDQIKTLTKTIEKAEAHAPAVPKEYIGMMEYKKEDEERIIQNLILDLKPRGVVVNMIPGLPAHILFMCVRYADYLNDADMLKSFMNVTIDGIKQVVKEHSEDFEMLSFWLSNTYHFLNCLKQYSGEEEFTKLNTPRQNKNCLKHFDLSEYRQILSDLAIQIYHQFIIVMENNIQHMIVPGMLEYESLQGISGLKPTGFRKRSSSIDDTDTYTMTSVLQQLSYFYSTMCQNGLDSELLKQAVKQLFFLIGAVTLNSLFLRKDMCSCRKGMQIRCNISYLEEWLKDKNLQSSNAKETLEPLSQAAWLLQVKKITDDDAKEICEHCTSLSTVQIVKILNSYTPIDDFEKRVTPSFVRKVQALLNSREDIPQLMLDTKHRFQVTFPFTPSPHALELIQVPSSFKLGFLTRV
;
A
#
# COMPACT_ATOMS: atom_id res chain seq x y z
N GLN A 1 74.92 -30.08 166.76
CA GLN A 1 73.46 -29.89 166.63
C GLN A 1 73.10 -28.44 166.28
N MET A 2 72.83 -27.52 167.24
CA MET A 2 72.23 -26.20 166.92
C MET A 2 72.88 -25.40 165.78
N ARG A 3 74.22 -25.30 165.69
CA ARG A 3 74.91 -24.60 164.58
C ARG A 3 74.74 -25.27 163.21
N GLU A 4 74.49 -26.57 163.17
CA GLU A 4 74.28 -27.34 161.93
C GLU A 4 72.83 -27.25 161.47
N GLU A 5 71.88 -27.32 162.41
CA GLU A 5 70.45 -27.07 162.17
C GLU A 5 70.23 -25.67 161.58
N GLN A 6 70.85 -24.64 162.18
CA GLN A 6 70.76 -23.27 161.67
C GLN A 6 71.34 -23.13 160.24
N LYS A 7 72.47 -23.80 159.95
CA LYS A 7 73.04 -23.88 158.58
C LYS A 7 72.12 -24.64 157.62
N ALA A 8 71.50 -25.73 158.06
CA ALA A 8 70.58 -26.53 157.26
C ALA A 8 69.31 -25.74 156.89
N VAL A 9 68.75 -24.97 157.82
CA VAL A 9 67.60 -24.07 157.56
C VAL A 9 67.98 -22.98 156.53
N ILE A 10 69.17 -22.40 156.64
CA ILE A 10 69.68 -21.42 155.66
C ILE A 10 69.85 -22.07 154.27
N LEU A 11 70.46 -23.26 154.19
CA LEU A 11 70.60 -24.01 152.94
C LEU A 11 69.24 -24.37 152.33
N GLN A 12 68.26 -24.83 153.13
CA GLN A 12 66.90 -25.09 152.67
C GLN A 12 66.22 -23.82 152.12
N LYS A 13 66.41 -22.66 152.76
CA LYS A 13 65.88 -21.37 152.27
C LYS A 13 66.43 -21.04 150.88
N TYR A 14 67.75 -21.14 150.68
CA TYR A 14 68.36 -20.88 149.37
C TYR A 14 68.00 -21.94 148.32
N ALA A 15 67.94 -23.22 148.69
CA ALA A 15 67.54 -24.31 147.78
C ALA A 15 66.08 -24.15 147.32
N ARG A 16 65.14 -23.85 148.23
CA ARG A 16 63.73 -23.55 147.89
C ARG A 16 63.62 -22.33 146.98
N ALA A 17 64.37 -21.26 147.27
CA ALA A 17 64.40 -20.07 146.43
C ALA A 17 64.97 -20.34 145.02
N TRP A 18 66.01 -21.18 144.90
CA TRP A 18 66.58 -21.59 143.61
C TRP A 18 65.60 -22.47 142.81
N LEU A 19 64.96 -23.46 143.46
CA LEU A 19 63.92 -24.29 142.83
C LEU A 19 62.73 -23.45 142.36
N ALA A 20 62.27 -22.48 143.16
CA ALA A 20 61.21 -21.54 142.77
C ALA A 20 61.62 -20.68 141.56
N ARG A 21 62.84 -20.13 141.55
CA ARG A 21 63.40 -19.39 140.39
C ARG A 21 63.50 -20.27 139.15
N ARG A 22 63.97 -21.52 139.28
CA ARG A 22 64.07 -22.49 138.16
C ARG A 22 62.69 -22.88 137.62
N ARG A 23 61.70 -23.11 138.49
CA ARG A 23 60.30 -23.37 138.10
C ARG A 23 59.69 -22.17 137.37
N PHE A 24 59.88 -20.94 137.87
CA PHE A 24 59.43 -19.72 137.22
C PHE A 24 60.09 -19.50 135.85
N GLN A 25 61.41 -19.71 135.73
CA GLN A 25 62.11 -19.64 134.45
C GLN A 25 61.61 -20.69 133.44
N SER A 26 61.31 -21.91 133.91
CA SER A 26 60.73 -22.97 133.06
C SER A 26 59.34 -22.58 132.53
N ILE A 27 58.46 -22.11 133.43
CA ILE A 27 57.11 -21.64 133.07
C ILE A 27 57.20 -20.43 132.11
N ARG A 28 58.08 -19.46 132.37
CA ARG A 28 58.29 -18.30 131.49
C ARG A 28 58.77 -18.72 130.10
N ARG A 29 59.69 -19.69 129.98
CA ARG A 29 60.12 -20.24 128.68
C ARG A 29 58.97 -20.95 127.96
N PHE A 30 58.18 -21.75 128.67
CA PHE A 30 57.01 -22.42 128.09
C PHE A 30 55.97 -21.41 127.56
N VAL A 31 55.60 -20.39 128.34
CA VAL A 31 54.67 -19.33 127.92
C VAL A 31 55.21 -18.55 126.72
N LEU A 32 56.51 -18.20 126.71
CA LEU A 32 57.14 -17.52 125.56
C LEU A 32 57.12 -18.40 124.30
N ASN A 33 57.39 -19.70 124.42
CA ASN A 33 57.31 -20.62 123.28
C ASN A 33 55.87 -20.71 122.72
N VAL A 34 54.85 -20.83 123.59
CA VAL A 34 53.44 -20.84 123.16
C VAL A 34 53.05 -19.52 122.46
N GLN A 35 53.48 -18.38 123.01
CA GLN A 35 53.26 -17.06 122.40
C GLN A 35 53.98 -16.89 121.06
N LEU A 36 55.19 -17.44 120.91
CA LEU A 36 55.93 -17.44 119.65
C LEU A 36 55.25 -18.32 118.61
N SER A 37 54.89 -19.57 118.95
CA SER A 37 54.18 -20.47 118.03
C SER A 37 52.85 -19.89 117.55
N TYR A 38 52.06 -19.25 118.44
CA TYR A 38 50.82 -18.57 118.05
C TYR A 38 51.05 -17.41 117.09
N ARG A 39 52.09 -16.59 117.33
CA ARG A 39 52.46 -15.48 116.41
C ARG A 39 52.92 -16.00 115.05
N VAL A 40 53.73 -17.06 115.02
CA VAL A 40 54.16 -17.71 113.77
C VAL A 40 52.94 -18.26 113.02
N GLN A 41 52.01 -18.93 113.70
CA GLN A 41 50.80 -19.46 113.06
C GLN A 41 49.88 -18.36 112.51
N GLN A 42 49.73 -17.22 113.20
CA GLN A 42 48.99 -16.07 112.66
C GLN A 42 49.69 -15.46 111.43
N LEU A 43 51.02 -15.36 111.45
CA LEU A 43 51.79 -14.86 110.29
C LEU A 43 51.69 -15.81 109.09
N GLN A 44 51.74 -17.13 109.32
CA GLN A 44 51.53 -18.13 108.27
C GLN A 44 50.14 -18.01 107.64
N ARG A 45 49.08 -17.93 108.45
CA ARG A 45 47.71 -17.73 107.92
C ARG A 45 47.58 -16.47 107.07
N ARG A 46 48.13 -15.34 107.54
CA ARG A 46 48.13 -14.08 106.75
C ARG A 46 48.90 -14.21 105.44
N MET A 47 50.04 -14.90 105.44
CA MET A 47 50.80 -15.20 104.21
C MET A 47 50.01 -16.11 103.26
N GLU A 48 49.29 -17.11 103.76
CA GLU A 48 48.43 -17.99 102.96
C GLU A 48 47.19 -17.28 102.41
N GLU A 49 46.62 -16.34 103.17
CA GLU A 49 45.52 -15.47 102.76
C GLU A 49 45.97 -14.50 101.65
N GLN A 50 47.07 -13.76 101.86
CA GLN A 50 47.66 -12.89 100.84
C GLN A 50 48.13 -13.66 99.60
N SER A 51 48.65 -14.89 99.75
CA SER A 51 49.02 -15.74 98.61
C SER A 51 47.81 -16.14 97.77
N ARG A 52 46.67 -16.43 98.39
CA ARG A 52 45.39 -16.71 97.70
C ARG A 52 44.83 -15.47 97.01
N GLU A 53 44.88 -14.30 97.66
CA GLU A 53 44.49 -13.03 97.03
C GLU A 53 45.37 -12.70 95.82
N ASN A 54 46.70 -12.80 95.96
CA ASN A 54 47.65 -12.57 94.86
C ASN A 54 47.43 -13.55 93.69
N HIS A 55 47.11 -14.82 93.97
CA HIS A 55 46.80 -15.80 92.93
C HIS A 55 45.51 -15.44 92.17
N GLY A 56 44.43 -15.11 92.88
CA GLY A 56 43.17 -14.69 92.25
C GLY A 56 43.27 -13.34 91.50
N LEU A 57 44.20 -12.46 91.90
CA LEU A 57 44.55 -11.26 91.13
C LEU A 57 45.34 -11.61 89.85
N LEU A 58 46.29 -12.55 89.92
CA LEU A 58 47.04 -13.02 88.76
C LEU A 58 46.14 -13.70 87.73
N GLU A 59 45.18 -14.53 88.15
CA GLU A 59 44.17 -15.14 87.27
C GLU A 59 43.35 -14.06 86.53
N ARG A 60 42.88 -13.04 87.25
CA ARG A 60 42.11 -11.92 86.68
C ARG A 60 42.92 -11.06 85.72
N LEU A 61 44.19 -10.81 86.02
CA LEU A 61 45.10 -10.09 85.12
C LEU A 61 45.39 -10.92 83.87
N THR A 62 45.52 -12.24 84.00
CA THR A 62 45.76 -13.16 82.88
C THR A 62 44.53 -13.25 81.95
N SER A 63 43.32 -13.37 82.51
CA SER A 63 42.09 -13.39 81.69
C SER A 63 41.83 -12.05 81.02
N LEU A 64 42.04 -10.92 81.72
CA LEU A 64 41.89 -9.58 81.14
C LEU A 64 42.94 -9.31 80.04
N ALA A 65 44.19 -9.76 80.22
CA ALA A 65 45.20 -9.71 79.16
C ALA A 65 44.82 -10.56 77.95
N SER A 66 44.23 -11.75 78.15
CA SER A 66 43.76 -12.58 77.03
C SER A 66 42.57 -11.98 76.28
N ALA A 67 41.66 -11.29 76.98
CA ALA A 67 40.58 -10.53 76.36
C ALA A 67 41.14 -9.37 75.52
N HIS A 68 42.01 -8.54 76.10
CA HIS A 68 42.65 -7.41 75.40
C HIS A 68 43.47 -7.86 74.18
N MET A 69 44.08 -9.05 74.22
CA MET A 69 44.79 -9.61 73.06
C MET A 69 43.83 -9.95 71.91
N ASN A 70 42.66 -10.54 72.21
CA ASN A 70 41.61 -10.79 71.22
C ASN A 70 41.03 -9.47 70.68
N ASP A 71 40.77 -8.50 71.56
CA ASP A 71 40.24 -7.19 71.16
C ASP A 71 41.19 -6.49 70.17
N VAL A 72 42.50 -6.50 70.43
CA VAL A 72 43.53 -5.96 69.51
C VAL A 72 43.55 -6.68 68.16
N ASP A 73 43.43 -8.00 68.13
CA ASP A 73 43.33 -8.77 66.87
C ASP A 73 42.04 -8.44 66.10
N THR A 74 40.91 -8.18 66.76
CA THR A 74 39.71 -7.68 66.08
C THR A 74 39.86 -6.26 65.56
N ILE A 75 40.53 -5.37 66.28
CA ILE A 75 40.80 -3.99 65.85
C ILE A 75 41.68 -4.01 64.59
N GLN A 76 42.78 -4.77 64.58
CA GLN A 76 43.67 -4.86 63.42
C GLN A 76 42.97 -5.41 62.16
N LYS A 77 42.01 -6.33 62.33
CA LYS A 77 41.17 -6.83 61.22
C LYS A 77 40.24 -5.74 60.70
N LEU A 78 39.55 -5.02 61.58
CA LEU A 78 38.68 -3.91 61.22
C LEU A 78 39.45 -2.77 60.54
N GLU A 79 40.64 -2.42 61.02
CA GLU A 79 41.53 -1.43 60.38
C GLU A 79 41.90 -1.85 58.95
N SER A 80 42.28 -3.12 58.75
CA SER A 80 42.61 -3.67 57.43
C SER A 80 41.40 -3.78 56.49
N GLU A 81 40.17 -3.89 57.00
CA GLU A 81 38.94 -3.83 56.21
C GLU A 81 38.58 -2.39 55.84
N LEU A 82 38.74 -1.44 56.79
CA LEU A 82 38.49 -0.02 56.57
C LEU A 82 39.44 0.57 55.52
N GLU A 83 40.72 0.18 55.53
CA GLU A 83 41.70 0.58 54.50
C GLU A 83 41.31 0.05 53.10
N LYS A 84 40.91 -1.22 52.99
CA LYS A 84 40.43 -1.81 51.72
C LYS A 84 39.18 -1.08 51.21
N LEU A 85 38.22 -0.77 52.09
CA LEU A 85 37.01 -0.04 51.75
C LEU A 85 37.32 1.41 51.32
N ALA A 86 38.29 2.07 51.96
CA ALA A 86 38.74 3.41 51.56
C ALA A 86 39.38 3.41 50.15
N VAL A 87 40.23 2.43 49.84
CA VAL A 87 40.81 2.26 48.50
C VAL A 87 39.71 1.97 47.47
N GLN A 88 38.79 1.04 47.74
CA GLN A 88 37.67 0.75 46.84
C GLN A 88 36.83 2.01 46.58
N LYS A 89 36.40 2.70 47.64
CA LYS A 89 35.64 3.96 47.55
C LYS A 89 36.32 4.96 46.61
N LYS A 90 37.63 5.20 46.78
CA LYS A 90 38.39 6.11 45.92
C LYS A 90 38.32 5.70 44.44
N THR A 91 38.47 4.42 44.12
CA THR A 91 38.36 3.95 42.71
C THR A 91 36.94 4.10 42.13
N TYR A 92 35.89 4.04 42.95
CA TYR A 92 34.52 4.33 42.52
C TYR A 92 34.29 5.83 42.32
N GLU A 93 34.86 6.69 43.17
CA GLU A 93 34.81 8.15 43.02
C GLU A 93 35.56 8.63 41.76
N GLU A 94 36.73 8.05 41.47
CA GLU A 94 37.51 8.32 40.25
C GLU A 94 36.75 7.87 38.98
N LYS A 95 36.17 6.66 38.98
CA LYS A 95 35.29 6.19 37.87
C LYS A 95 34.07 7.10 37.70
N GLY A 96 33.40 7.45 38.79
CA GLY A 96 32.23 8.33 38.78
C GLY A 96 32.54 9.75 38.31
N LYS A 97 33.77 10.25 38.53
CA LYS A 97 34.25 11.51 37.95
C LYS A 97 34.42 11.39 36.45
N LYS A 98 35.09 10.33 35.96
CA LYS A 98 35.26 10.10 34.52
C LYS A 98 33.91 9.97 33.79
N TYR A 99 32.95 9.20 34.33
CA TYR A 99 31.62 9.07 33.70
C TYR A 99 30.87 10.41 33.59
N ARG A 100 31.06 11.33 34.55
CA ARG A 100 30.51 12.70 34.42
C ARG A 100 31.19 13.47 33.29
N GLU A 101 32.53 13.48 33.25
CA GLU A 101 33.30 14.16 32.21
C GLU A 101 32.99 13.63 30.79
N ASP A 102 32.88 12.31 30.63
CA ASP A 102 32.47 11.66 29.38
C ASP A 102 31.01 12.04 29.01
N SER A 103 30.11 12.19 30.00
CA SER A 103 28.71 12.59 29.76
C SER A 103 28.54 14.07 29.41
N GLU A 104 29.31 14.96 30.06
CA GLU A 104 29.31 16.40 29.81
C GLU A 104 29.80 16.70 28.39
N GLN A 105 30.84 15.99 27.92
CA GLN A 105 31.29 16.06 26.53
C GLN A 105 30.22 15.57 25.53
N LYS A 106 29.47 14.51 25.87
CA LYS A 106 28.39 14.00 25.02
C LYS A 106 27.21 14.98 24.94
N ILE A 107 26.84 15.63 26.05
CA ILE A 107 25.83 16.68 26.10
C ILE A 107 26.26 17.86 25.22
N LEU A 108 27.48 18.38 25.39
CA LEU A 108 27.99 19.51 24.61
C LEU A 108 28.03 19.21 23.09
N LYS A 109 28.30 17.96 22.70
CA LYS A 109 28.20 17.54 21.29
C LYS A 109 26.75 17.57 20.78
N LEU A 110 25.79 17.07 21.57
CA LEU A 110 24.37 17.06 21.21
C LEU A 110 23.77 18.48 21.16
N GLU A 111 24.19 19.40 22.02
CA GLU A 111 23.78 20.80 21.99
C GLU A 111 24.21 21.50 20.69
N ASN A 112 25.45 21.27 20.24
CA ASN A 112 25.93 21.78 18.96
C ASN A 112 25.15 21.17 17.77
N GLN A 113 24.87 19.86 17.78
CA GLN A 113 24.08 19.22 16.73
C GLN A 113 22.62 19.72 16.69
N ASN A 114 22.00 19.97 17.86
CA ASN A 114 20.67 20.57 17.92
C ASN A 114 20.64 22.00 17.35
N LYS A 115 21.70 22.79 17.59
CA LYS A 115 21.82 24.13 16.99
C LYS A 115 21.94 24.07 15.46
N GLU A 116 22.79 23.19 14.94
CA GLU A 116 22.94 22.98 13.49
C GLU A 116 21.62 22.50 12.84
N LEU A 117 20.90 21.59 13.48
CA LEU A 117 19.58 21.13 13.03
C LEU A 117 18.52 22.24 13.06
N GLN A 118 18.56 23.16 14.03
CA GLN A 118 17.67 24.31 14.10
C GLN A 118 17.95 25.31 12.96
N GLU A 119 19.22 25.60 12.67
CA GLU A 119 19.63 26.46 11.54
C GLU A 119 19.24 25.84 10.18
N GLN A 120 19.37 24.52 10.03
CA GLN A 120 18.87 23.78 8.86
C GLN A 120 17.35 23.81 8.76
N LYS A 121 16.63 23.69 9.88
CA LYS A 121 15.16 23.74 9.93
C LYS A 121 14.64 25.11 9.45
N GLU A 122 15.16 26.20 9.99
CA GLU A 122 14.76 27.57 9.61
C GLU A 122 15.03 27.82 8.11
N THR A 123 16.16 27.32 7.59
CA THR A 123 16.50 27.35 6.17
C THR A 123 15.51 26.57 5.28
N LEU A 124 14.90 25.49 5.79
CA LEU A 124 13.90 24.69 5.08
C LEU A 124 12.50 25.32 5.17
N GLU A 125 12.13 25.93 6.30
CA GLU A 125 10.84 26.63 6.46
C GLU A 125 10.73 27.83 5.50
N ILE A 126 11.81 28.61 5.33
CA ILE A 126 11.87 29.69 4.33
C ILE A 126 11.64 29.15 2.90
N LYS A 127 12.35 28.10 2.49
CA LYS A 127 12.23 27.50 1.16
C LYS A 127 10.85 26.89 0.90
N LEU A 128 10.21 26.35 1.94
CA LEU A 128 8.84 25.86 1.85
C LEU A 128 7.86 27.01 1.61
N GLN A 129 8.05 28.14 2.29
CA GLN A 129 7.22 29.33 2.12
C GLN A 129 7.39 29.94 0.72
N GLU A 130 8.64 30.09 0.23
CA GLU A 130 8.94 30.52 -1.14
C GLU A 130 8.23 29.63 -2.19
N LYS A 131 8.32 28.31 -2.05
CA LYS A 131 7.68 27.36 -2.97
C LYS A 131 6.15 27.32 -2.87
N THR A 132 5.60 27.68 -1.71
CA THR A 132 4.15 27.77 -1.52
C THR A 132 3.58 28.99 -2.26
N GLU A 133 4.26 30.14 -2.19
CA GLU A 133 3.82 31.35 -2.90
C GLU A 133 4.02 31.21 -4.42
N GLU A 134 5.15 30.64 -4.89
CA GLU A 134 5.37 30.35 -6.33
C GLU A 134 4.30 29.41 -6.91
N MET A 135 3.84 28.44 -6.12
CA MET A 135 2.75 27.52 -6.54
C MET A 135 1.40 28.23 -6.58
N LYS A 136 1.16 29.17 -5.66
CA LYS A 136 -0.05 29.98 -5.58
C LYS A 136 -0.15 30.97 -6.74
N GLU A 137 0.91 31.71 -7.06
CA GLU A 137 0.96 32.59 -8.24
C GLU A 137 0.61 31.83 -9.53
N LYS A 138 1.15 30.62 -9.71
CA LYS A 138 0.85 29.75 -10.86
C LYS A 138 -0.60 29.25 -10.87
N MET A 139 -1.22 29.07 -9.71
CA MET A 139 -2.62 28.66 -9.59
C MET A 139 -3.56 29.84 -9.90
N ASP A 140 -3.21 31.05 -9.48
CA ASP A 140 -3.94 32.28 -9.80
C ASP A 140 -3.84 32.60 -11.32
N ASP A 141 -2.65 32.49 -11.92
CA ASP A 141 -2.43 32.61 -13.37
C ASP A 141 -3.27 31.60 -14.18
N LEU A 142 -3.25 30.32 -13.78
CA LEU A 142 -4.02 29.27 -14.45
C LEU A 142 -5.53 29.51 -14.32
N THR A 143 -5.99 29.98 -13.16
CA THR A 143 -7.39 30.35 -12.92
C THR A 143 -7.81 31.53 -13.81
N GLN A 144 -6.94 32.53 -13.97
CA GLN A 144 -7.19 33.68 -14.84
C GLN A 144 -7.20 33.29 -16.32
N GLN A 145 -6.34 32.35 -16.76
CA GLN A 145 -6.39 31.79 -18.12
C GLN A 145 -7.71 31.05 -18.37
N LEU A 146 -8.11 30.14 -17.48
CA LEU A 146 -9.36 29.40 -17.58
C LEU A 146 -10.58 30.32 -17.66
N PHE A 147 -10.62 31.38 -16.83
CA PHE A 147 -11.70 32.37 -16.88
C PHE A 147 -11.75 33.12 -18.23
N ASN A 148 -10.59 33.55 -18.74
CA ASN A 148 -10.47 34.21 -20.03
C ASN A 148 -10.92 33.31 -21.20
N ASP A 149 -10.62 32.01 -21.15
CA ASP A 149 -10.95 31.06 -22.23
C ASP A 149 -12.42 30.62 -22.18
N VAL A 150 -13.00 30.41 -20.99
CA VAL A 150 -14.46 30.24 -20.83
C VAL A 150 -15.20 31.45 -21.39
N GLN A 151 -14.73 32.67 -21.13
CA GLN A 151 -15.35 33.88 -21.65
C GLN A 151 -15.20 34.02 -23.19
N LYS A 152 -14.13 33.49 -23.80
CA LYS A 152 -14.02 33.41 -25.28
C LYS A 152 -15.01 32.42 -25.86
N GLU A 153 -15.14 31.23 -25.27
CA GLU A 153 -16.10 30.20 -25.70
C GLU A 153 -17.55 30.69 -25.59
N GLU A 154 -17.93 31.35 -24.50
CA GLU A 154 -19.28 31.92 -24.36
C GLU A 154 -19.59 32.96 -25.45
N ASN A 155 -18.64 33.84 -25.77
CA ASN A 155 -18.79 34.81 -26.85
C ASN A 155 -18.88 34.13 -28.24
N GLN A 156 -18.08 33.09 -28.50
CA GLN A 156 -18.15 32.32 -29.75
C GLN A 156 -19.50 31.59 -29.86
N ARG A 157 -19.97 30.94 -28.79
CA ARG A 157 -21.28 30.28 -28.75
C ARG A 157 -22.40 31.27 -29.05
N MET A 158 -22.40 32.44 -28.41
CA MET A 158 -23.41 33.48 -28.63
C MET A 158 -23.43 33.98 -30.09
N MET A 159 -22.27 34.11 -30.73
CA MET A 159 -22.17 34.48 -32.16
C MET A 159 -22.71 33.37 -33.08
N LEU A 160 -22.40 32.10 -32.81
CA LEU A 160 -22.93 30.96 -33.56
C LEU A 160 -24.45 30.81 -33.39
N GLU A 161 -24.95 30.92 -32.16
CA GLU A 161 -26.36 30.83 -31.79
C GLU A 161 -27.19 31.93 -32.47
N LYS A 162 -26.64 33.16 -32.55
CA LYS A 162 -27.23 34.27 -33.32
C LYS A 162 -27.22 34.03 -34.83
N ASN A 163 -26.16 33.44 -35.38
CA ASN A 163 -26.08 33.11 -36.81
C ASN A 163 -27.10 32.02 -37.20
N PHE A 164 -27.24 30.96 -36.39
CA PHE A 164 -28.28 29.94 -36.60
C PHE A 164 -29.69 30.52 -36.50
N GLN A 165 -29.94 31.42 -35.54
CA GLN A 165 -31.25 32.07 -35.41
C GLN A 165 -31.59 32.97 -36.61
N ASN A 166 -30.60 33.66 -37.20
CA ASN A 166 -30.79 34.42 -38.45
C ASN A 166 -31.13 33.49 -39.62
N GLN A 167 -30.34 32.43 -39.84
CA GLN A 167 -30.59 31.44 -40.90
C GLN A 167 -31.97 30.82 -40.78
N LYS A 168 -32.40 30.46 -39.56
CA LYS A 168 -33.74 29.96 -39.28
C LYS A 168 -34.83 30.96 -39.71
N GLN A 169 -34.70 32.24 -39.37
CA GLN A 169 -35.65 33.27 -39.80
C GLN A 169 -35.70 33.45 -41.31
N ASP A 170 -34.58 33.29 -42.02
CA ASP A 170 -34.55 33.40 -43.48
C ASP A 170 -35.21 32.18 -44.15
N TYR A 171 -34.99 30.95 -43.66
CA TYR A 171 -35.74 29.77 -44.10
C TYR A 171 -37.24 29.86 -43.77
N GLU A 172 -37.63 30.43 -42.62
CA GLU A 172 -39.04 30.65 -42.27
C GLU A 172 -39.74 31.61 -43.26
N LYS A 173 -39.06 32.69 -43.69
CA LYS A 173 -39.55 33.61 -44.74
C LYS A 173 -39.66 32.92 -46.11
N GLU A 174 -38.65 32.14 -46.50
CA GLU A 174 -38.63 31.42 -47.77
C GLU A 174 -39.77 30.39 -47.86
N ILE A 175 -40.02 29.66 -46.77
CA ILE A 175 -41.16 28.75 -46.62
C ILE A 175 -42.50 29.51 -46.70
N GLU A 176 -42.60 30.74 -46.17
CA GLU A 176 -43.82 31.55 -46.25
C GLU A 176 -44.07 32.12 -47.66
N LEU A 177 -43.03 32.54 -48.38
CA LEU A 177 -43.11 32.89 -49.80
C LEU A 177 -43.58 31.70 -50.65
N LEU A 178 -42.98 30.53 -50.47
CA LEU A 178 -43.37 29.30 -51.18
C LEU A 178 -44.82 28.86 -50.86
N LYS A 179 -45.28 29.03 -49.61
CA LYS A 179 -46.70 28.84 -49.25
C LYS A 179 -47.63 29.82 -49.98
N GLY A 180 -47.20 31.07 -50.14
CA GLY A 180 -47.92 32.08 -50.93
C GLY A 180 -48.03 31.70 -52.40
N GLU A 181 -46.92 31.30 -53.02
CA GLU A 181 -46.87 30.86 -54.42
C GLU A 181 -47.72 29.60 -54.65
N ILE A 182 -47.65 28.60 -53.75
CA ILE A 182 -48.52 27.41 -53.75
C ILE A 182 -50.00 27.79 -53.61
N LYS A 183 -50.34 28.88 -52.91
CA LYS A 183 -51.73 29.38 -52.83
C LYS A 183 -52.19 30.00 -54.14
N ILE A 184 -51.36 30.84 -54.77
CA ILE A 184 -51.65 31.45 -56.08
C ILE A 184 -51.84 30.36 -57.15
N LEU A 185 -50.90 29.41 -57.25
CA LEU A 185 -50.99 28.28 -58.20
C LEU A 185 -52.22 27.38 -57.96
N LYS A 186 -52.71 27.27 -56.71
CA LYS A 186 -53.99 26.60 -56.41
C LYS A 186 -55.19 27.41 -56.88
N GLU A 187 -55.17 28.73 -56.68
CA GLU A 187 -56.25 29.63 -57.12
C GLU A 187 -56.34 29.66 -58.65
N GLU A 188 -55.22 29.81 -59.36
CA GLU A 188 -55.13 29.68 -60.82
C GLU A 188 -55.64 28.32 -61.31
N LYS A 189 -55.22 27.21 -60.66
CA LYS A 189 -55.73 25.87 -60.98
C LYS A 189 -57.25 25.78 -60.83
N THR A 190 -57.84 26.38 -59.79
CA THR A 190 -59.30 26.39 -59.63
C THR A 190 -60.01 27.25 -60.68
N GLN A 191 -59.42 28.38 -61.10
CA GLN A 191 -59.96 29.20 -62.18
C GLN A 191 -59.92 28.46 -63.53
N LEU A 192 -58.81 27.77 -63.85
CA LEU A 192 -58.70 26.93 -65.04
C LEU A 192 -59.71 25.77 -65.01
N GLN A 193 -59.94 25.13 -63.86
CA GLN A 193 -60.99 24.11 -63.73
C GLN A 193 -62.41 24.68 -63.93
N GLN A 194 -62.68 25.91 -63.48
CA GLN A 194 -63.96 26.59 -63.75
C GLN A 194 -64.13 26.97 -65.22
N GLN A 195 -63.07 27.42 -65.90
CA GLN A 195 -63.09 27.69 -67.34
C GLN A 195 -63.39 26.42 -68.14
N ILE A 196 -62.72 25.30 -67.83
CA ILE A 196 -62.99 23.99 -68.46
C ILE A 196 -64.45 23.55 -68.23
N GLN A 197 -65.01 23.76 -67.03
CA GLN A 197 -66.42 23.46 -66.77
C GLN A 197 -67.38 24.34 -67.58
N GLN A 198 -67.09 25.64 -67.76
CA GLN A 198 -67.88 26.52 -68.63
C GLN A 198 -67.79 26.10 -70.11
N GLU A 199 -66.61 25.72 -70.58
CA GLU A 199 -66.38 25.28 -71.96
C GLU A 199 -67.16 23.99 -72.29
N ILE A 200 -67.23 23.04 -71.35
CA ILE A 200 -68.07 21.83 -71.46
C ILE A 200 -69.57 22.19 -71.55
N ILE A 201 -70.05 23.14 -70.74
CA ILE A 201 -71.46 23.60 -70.76
C ILE A 201 -71.80 24.25 -72.10
N ILE A 202 -70.89 25.05 -72.67
CA ILE A 202 -71.06 25.66 -74.00
C ILE A 202 -71.08 24.57 -75.09
N GLN A 203 -70.22 23.55 -74.98
CA GLN A 203 -70.13 22.45 -75.94
C GLN A 203 -71.41 21.60 -76.00
N ASP A 204 -72.04 21.31 -74.86
CA ASP A 204 -73.33 20.61 -74.82
C ASP A 204 -74.51 21.51 -75.26
N GLY A 205 -74.44 22.82 -75.05
CA GLY A 205 -75.38 23.79 -75.63
C GLY A 205 -75.39 23.74 -77.17
N LEU A 206 -74.21 23.79 -77.79
CA LEU A 206 -74.06 23.75 -79.25
C LEU A 206 -74.56 22.43 -79.87
N LYS A 207 -74.44 21.28 -79.18
CA LYS A 207 -75.04 20.00 -79.63
C LYS A 207 -76.56 20.11 -79.82
N MET A 208 -77.25 20.83 -78.93
CA MET A 208 -78.70 20.94 -78.97
C MET A 208 -79.19 21.75 -80.19
N GLU A 209 -78.47 22.80 -80.58
CA GLU A 209 -78.82 23.62 -81.76
C GLU A 209 -78.58 22.86 -83.08
N VAL A 210 -77.46 22.13 -83.18
CA VAL A 210 -77.19 21.23 -84.33
C VAL A 210 -78.30 20.17 -84.48
N GLY A 211 -78.83 19.66 -83.37
CA GLY A 211 -79.97 18.74 -83.35
C GLY A 211 -81.28 19.33 -83.91
N GLN A 212 -81.47 20.65 -83.84
CA GLN A 212 -82.65 21.33 -84.41
C GLN A 212 -82.48 21.61 -85.90
N LEU A 213 -81.32 22.13 -86.32
CA LEU A 213 -81.02 22.41 -87.74
C LEU A 213 -81.10 21.13 -88.61
N THR A 214 -80.62 20.00 -88.08
CA THR A 214 -80.67 18.69 -88.77
C THR A 214 -82.09 18.28 -89.16
N LYS A 215 -83.13 18.67 -88.39
CA LYS A 215 -84.54 18.37 -88.71
C LYS A 215 -85.13 19.23 -89.83
N GLN A 216 -84.53 20.38 -90.16
CA GLN A 216 -85.02 21.22 -91.27
C GLN A 216 -84.45 20.79 -92.62
N ALA A 217 -83.25 20.22 -92.66
CA ALA A 217 -82.60 19.76 -93.89
C ALA A 217 -83.33 18.59 -94.60
N GLN A 218 -84.13 17.79 -93.87
CA GLN A 218 -84.73 16.56 -94.39
C GLN A 218 -85.85 16.75 -95.43
N LYS A 219 -86.36 17.98 -95.66
CA LYS A 219 -87.41 18.24 -96.67
C LYS A 219 -86.90 18.55 -98.08
N ILE A 220 -85.59 18.68 -98.27
CA ILE A 220 -85.00 19.03 -99.58
C ILE A 220 -85.06 17.87 -100.60
N PRO A 221 -84.87 16.58 -100.24
CA PRO A 221 -84.87 15.47 -101.22
C PRO A 221 -86.23 15.16 -101.88
N GLU A 222 -87.35 15.57 -101.28
CA GLU A 222 -88.69 15.23 -101.77
C GLU A 222 -89.03 16.03 -103.06
N LEU A 223 -88.67 17.32 -103.08
CA LEU A 223 -88.92 18.23 -104.21
C LEU A 223 -88.10 17.93 -105.47
N GLN A 224 -87.12 17.02 -105.42
CA GLN A 224 -86.31 16.64 -106.58
C GLN A 224 -86.82 15.38 -107.29
N LYS A 225 -87.64 14.54 -106.65
CA LYS A 225 -88.14 13.28 -107.24
C LYS A 225 -89.42 13.41 -108.06
N GLU A 226 -90.30 14.37 -107.76
CA GLU A 226 -91.49 14.62 -108.59
C GLU A 226 -91.13 15.17 -109.99
N ILE A 227 -89.96 15.83 -110.12
CA ILE A 227 -89.47 16.37 -111.39
C ILE A 227 -89.01 15.25 -112.36
N GLU A 228 -88.41 14.17 -111.85
CA GLU A 228 -87.99 13.01 -112.68
C GLU A 228 -89.19 12.19 -113.16
N LEU A 229 -90.18 11.92 -112.29
CA LEU A 229 -91.32 11.05 -112.64
C LEU A 229 -92.25 11.69 -113.69
N LEU A 230 -92.22 13.03 -113.84
CA LEU A 230 -92.94 13.74 -114.90
C LEU A 230 -92.23 13.69 -116.27
N GLN A 231 -90.97 13.27 -116.35
CA GLN A 231 -90.23 13.16 -117.62
C GLN A 231 -90.34 11.77 -118.29
N THR A 232 -90.61 10.73 -117.49
CA THR A 232 -91.09 9.41 -117.94
C THR A 232 -92.35 9.07 -117.15
N GLN A 233 -93.55 9.54 -117.53
CA GLN A 233 -94.19 9.39 -118.86
C GLN A 233 -94.13 7.97 -119.47
N LYS A 234 -95.11 7.74 -120.35
CA LYS A 234 -94.92 7.37 -121.79
C LYS A 234 -95.27 5.95 -122.20
N LEU A 235 -95.02 4.94 -121.37
CA LEU A 235 -95.39 3.54 -121.62
C LEU A 235 -95.76 2.89 -120.26
N ASP A 236 -96.96 3.05 -119.71
CA ASP A 236 -98.30 2.87 -120.32
C ASP A 236 -98.58 1.44 -120.84
N VAL A 237 -97.84 0.45 -120.34
CA VAL A 237 -97.96 -0.97 -120.78
C VAL A 237 -98.31 -1.92 -119.63
N GLU A 238 -97.40 -2.14 -118.67
CA GLU A 238 -97.51 -3.26 -117.73
C GLU A 238 -98.38 -2.98 -116.50
N LYS A 239 -99.68 -2.82 -116.80
CA LYS A 239 -100.77 -3.27 -115.92
C LYS A 239 -100.49 -4.69 -115.39
N GLN A 240 -101.10 -5.02 -114.25
CA GLN A 240 -101.38 -6.40 -113.81
C GLN A 240 -100.23 -7.20 -113.16
N ALA A 241 -99.68 -6.70 -112.04
CA ALA A 241 -98.88 -7.50 -111.10
C ALA A 241 -99.30 -7.30 -109.62
N HIS A 242 -99.88 -8.36 -109.05
CA HIS A 242 -100.33 -8.54 -107.66
C HIS A 242 -99.33 -8.07 -106.58
N SER A 243 -99.70 -7.50 -105.42
CA SER A 243 -100.77 -7.84 -104.45
C SER A 243 -100.58 -9.16 -103.66
N GLN A 244 -99.66 -9.20 -102.67
CA GLN A 244 -99.73 -10.04 -101.44
C GLN A 244 -98.53 -9.81 -100.49
N LYS A 245 -98.67 -10.26 -99.22
CA LYS A 245 -97.74 -10.10 -98.05
C LYS A 245 -97.52 -8.64 -97.62
N ARG A 246 -97.94 -8.13 -96.46
CA ARG A 246 -98.56 -8.68 -95.23
C ARG A 246 -97.68 -9.62 -94.38
N GLU A 247 -97.71 -9.35 -93.07
CA GLU A 247 -97.49 -10.28 -91.93
C GLU A 247 -96.04 -10.63 -91.53
N LEU A 248 -95.61 -10.16 -90.34
CA LEU A 248 -95.10 -10.96 -89.19
C LEU A 248 -94.40 -10.10 -88.10
N ARG A 249 -94.94 -10.13 -86.87
CA ARG A 249 -94.26 -10.05 -85.53
C ARG A 249 -93.39 -8.83 -85.20
N GLU A 250 -93.51 -8.14 -84.07
CA GLU A 250 -94.31 -8.28 -82.83
C GLU A 250 -94.02 -9.49 -81.90
N LYS A 251 -93.84 -9.18 -80.60
CA LYS A 251 -93.49 -10.04 -79.42
C LYS A 251 -92.01 -10.34 -79.14
N MET A 252 -91.41 -9.52 -78.27
CA MET A 252 -90.82 -10.00 -77.01
C MET A 252 -90.74 -8.84 -76.00
N SER A 253 -91.28 -9.04 -74.80
CA SER A 253 -91.38 -8.07 -73.69
C SER A 253 -91.08 -8.78 -72.38
N GLU A 254 -91.01 -8.00 -71.30
CA GLU A 254 -91.04 -8.44 -69.89
C GLU A 254 -89.79 -9.12 -69.30
N VAL A 255 -89.73 -9.10 -67.96
CA VAL A 255 -88.68 -9.67 -67.07
C VAL A 255 -87.30 -9.01 -67.25
N THR A 256 -86.91 -8.05 -66.40
CA THR A 256 -86.58 -8.27 -64.97
C THR A 256 -86.77 -7.01 -64.12
N LYS A 257 -87.11 -7.15 -62.82
CA LYS A 257 -87.52 -6.07 -61.89
C LYS A 257 -87.22 -6.49 -60.43
N GLN A 258 -87.14 -5.54 -59.49
CA GLN A 258 -87.19 -5.66 -58.00
C GLN A 258 -85.86 -5.88 -57.20
N LEU A 259 -85.89 -5.54 -55.88
CA LEU A 259 -85.00 -5.88 -54.72
C LEU A 259 -83.73 -5.00 -54.48
N LEU A 260 -83.28 -4.60 -53.24
CA LEU A 260 -83.87 -4.51 -51.86
C LEU A 260 -82.98 -3.68 -50.84
N GLU A 261 -83.45 -3.44 -49.59
CA GLU A 261 -82.95 -2.56 -48.47
C GLU A 261 -82.41 -3.35 -47.20
N SER A 262 -82.26 -2.95 -45.90
CA SER A 262 -82.60 -1.78 -45.00
C SER A 262 -82.01 -1.85 -43.53
N TYR A 263 -81.91 -0.72 -42.76
CA TYR A 263 -82.06 -0.54 -41.26
C TYR A 263 -80.94 -1.01 -40.25
N ASP A 264 -80.78 -0.65 -38.93
CA ASP A 264 -81.41 0.27 -37.90
C ASP A 264 -80.44 0.69 -36.70
N PHE A 265 -80.91 1.21 -35.52
CA PHE A 265 -80.18 1.73 -34.30
C PHE A 265 -80.77 1.27 -32.89
N GLU A 266 -80.09 1.58 -31.75
CA GLU A 266 -80.47 1.44 -30.29
C GLU A 266 -80.70 0.06 -29.59
N ASP A 267 -80.30 -0.07 -28.30
CA ASP A 267 -81.01 -0.88 -27.26
C ASP A 267 -80.77 -0.43 -25.78
N VAL A 268 -81.77 -0.74 -24.95
CA VAL A 268 -82.19 -0.37 -23.59
C VAL A 268 -81.16 -0.18 -22.44
N LYS A 269 -81.19 1.05 -21.95
CA LYS A 269 -81.08 1.49 -20.54
C LYS A 269 -82.12 0.82 -19.61
N SER A 270 -81.77 -0.19 -18.79
CA SER A 270 -82.48 -0.49 -17.51
C SER A 270 -81.81 -1.53 -16.58
N ARG A 271 -81.75 -1.25 -15.26
CA ARG A 271 -82.24 -2.08 -14.11
C ARG A 271 -81.56 -1.78 -12.76
N LEU A 272 -82.34 -1.98 -11.69
CA LEU A 272 -82.10 -1.69 -10.25
C LEU A 272 -82.80 -2.84 -9.44
N SER A 273 -82.83 -2.93 -8.10
CA SER A 273 -82.74 -1.92 -7.03
C SER A 273 -82.21 -2.48 -5.69
N THR A 274 -82.54 -1.77 -4.59
CA THR A 274 -82.30 -2.05 -3.17
C THR A 274 -83.33 -3.02 -2.54
N GLU A 275 -83.15 -3.30 -1.24
CA GLU A 275 -84.07 -3.87 -0.22
C GLU A 275 -83.85 -5.34 0.19
N ASP A 276 -83.35 -5.53 1.42
CA ASP A 276 -83.46 -6.71 2.32
C ASP A 276 -82.72 -6.32 3.64
N LEU A 277 -83.34 -5.53 4.51
CA LEU A 277 -84.17 -5.93 5.66
C LEU A 277 -83.42 -6.61 6.84
N GLU A 278 -83.21 -5.79 7.88
CA GLU A 278 -83.43 -6.06 9.31
C GLU A 278 -83.62 -7.53 9.76
N HIS A 279 -82.71 -8.04 10.63
CA HIS A 279 -82.96 -8.17 12.09
C HIS A 279 -81.84 -8.90 12.84
N LEU A 280 -81.58 -8.47 14.09
CA LEU A 280 -80.65 -9.09 15.05
C LEU A 280 -81.13 -10.46 15.54
N ASN A 281 -80.19 -11.42 15.70
CA ASN A 281 -79.97 -12.17 16.95
C ASN A 281 -79.05 -13.41 16.80
N GLU A 282 -77.78 -13.19 16.43
CA GLU A 282 -76.66 -13.97 17.02
C GLU A 282 -75.68 -13.04 17.78
N ASP A 283 -75.96 -11.75 17.74
CA ASP A 283 -75.00 -10.65 17.82
C ASP A 283 -74.33 -10.50 19.19
N GLY A 284 -74.95 -10.94 20.29
CA GLY A 284 -74.38 -10.74 21.64
C GLY A 284 -73.14 -11.60 21.90
N GLU A 285 -73.27 -12.91 21.71
CA GLU A 285 -72.14 -13.85 21.86
C GLU A 285 -71.21 -13.78 20.65
N LEU A 286 -71.77 -13.57 19.46
CA LEU A 286 -71.00 -13.27 18.26
C LEU A 286 -70.14 -12.00 18.46
N TRP A 287 -70.62 -10.94 19.11
CA TRP A 287 -69.84 -9.72 19.36
C TRP A 287 -68.68 -9.93 20.35
N PHE A 288 -68.86 -10.75 21.40
CA PHE A 288 -67.75 -11.09 22.30
C PHE A 288 -66.73 -12.01 21.63
N ALA A 289 -67.18 -13.01 20.87
CA ALA A 289 -66.32 -13.82 20.03
C ALA A 289 -65.62 -12.97 18.95
N TYR A 290 -66.31 -11.97 18.39
CA TYR A 290 -65.82 -11.07 17.34
C TYR A 290 -64.87 -10.00 17.87
N GLU A 291 -65.05 -9.40 19.05
CA GLU A 291 -63.99 -8.53 19.64
C GLU A 291 -62.83 -9.35 20.22
N GLY A 292 -63.04 -10.59 20.65
CA GLY A 292 -61.96 -11.53 20.95
C GLY A 292 -61.14 -11.85 19.70
N LEU A 293 -61.82 -12.27 18.63
CA LEU A 293 -61.23 -12.53 17.31
C LEU A 293 -60.57 -11.27 16.76
N LYS A 294 -61.25 -10.13 16.72
CA LYS A 294 -60.73 -8.84 16.21
C LYS A 294 -59.58 -8.28 17.05
N LYS A 295 -59.43 -8.64 18.33
CA LYS A 295 -58.20 -8.40 19.09
C LYS A 295 -57.08 -9.36 18.70
N ALA A 296 -57.37 -10.65 18.55
CA ALA A 296 -56.40 -11.62 18.05
C ALA A 296 -55.94 -11.30 16.62
N THR A 297 -56.86 -10.95 15.72
CA THR A 297 -56.65 -10.44 14.37
C THR A 297 -55.88 -9.14 14.41
N ARG A 298 -56.22 -8.12 15.21
CA ARG A 298 -55.39 -6.90 15.35
C ARG A 298 -53.94 -7.21 15.78
N VAL A 299 -53.73 -8.22 16.63
CA VAL A 299 -52.38 -8.65 17.04
C VAL A 299 -51.68 -9.44 15.92
N LEU A 300 -52.38 -10.33 15.21
CA LEU A 300 -51.87 -11.02 14.01
C LEU A 300 -51.57 -10.05 12.86
N GLU A 301 -52.42 -9.05 12.68
CA GLU A 301 -52.36 -8.00 11.66
C GLU A 301 -51.25 -7.01 11.99
N SER A 302 -51.07 -6.64 13.26
CA SER A 302 -49.89 -5.89 13.73
C SER A 302 -48.60 -6.71 13.61
N HIS A 303 -48.63 -8.02 13.87
CA HIS A 303 -47.47 -8.90 13.67
C HIS A 303 -47.16 -9.07 12.18
N PHE A 304 -48.16 -9.32 11.33
CA PHE A 304 -47.99 -9.42 9.89
C PHE A 304 -47.62 -8.09 9.26
N GLN A 305 -48.12 -6.95 9.73
CA GLN A 305 -47.72 -5.62 9.25
C GLN A 305 -46.29 -5.29 9.69
N SER A 306 -45.88 -5.62 10.92
CA SER A 306 -44.48 -5.49 11.37
C SER A 306 -43.54 -6.41 10.60
N GLN A 307 -43.92 -7.67 10.41
CA GLN A 307 -43.16 -8.65 9.63
C GLN A 307 -43.12 -8.28 8.13
N LYS A 308 -44.21 -7.73 7.59
CA LYS A 308 -44.29 -7.16 6.25
C LYS A 308 -43.40 -5.93 6.14
N GLU A 309 -43.38 -5.01 7.11
CA GLU A 309 -42.46 -3.86 7.10
C GLU A 309 -40.98 -4.26 7.22
N ILE A 310 -40.68 -5.37 7.90
CA ILE A 310 -39.34 -5.97 7.91
C ILE A 310 -39.02 -6.53 6.52
N TYR A 311 -39.90 -7.34 5.94
CA TYR A 311 -39.69 -7.87 4.58
C TYR A 311 -39.71 -6.80 3.50
N GLU A 312 -40.48 -5.72 3.63
CA GLU A 312 -40.46 -4.57 2.72
C GLU A 312 -39.15 -3.81 2.86
N LYS A 313 -38.59 -3.63 4.06
CA LYS A 313 -37.25 -3.05 4.25
C LYS A 313 -36.12 -3.97 3.77
N GLU A 314 -36.26 -5.29 3.90
CA GLU A 314 -35.32 -6.27 3.33
C GLU A 314 -35.43 -6.31 1.79
N ILE A 315 -36.63 -6.23 1.22
CA ILE A 315 -36.88 -6.14 -0.22
C ILE A 315 -36.42 -4.79 -0.77
N GLU A 316 -36.61 -3.68 -0.07
CA GLU A 316 -36.04 -2.37 -0.42
C GLU A 316 -34.51 -2.42 -0.36
N GLY A 317 -33.91 -2.96 0.71
CA GLY A 317 -32.46 -3.12 0.81
C GLY A 317 -31.87 -4.03 -0.27
N LEU A 318 -32.57 -5.11 -0.63
CA LEU A 318 -32.22 -5.98 -1.75
C LEU A 318 -32.46 -5.30 -3.11
N ASN A 319 -33.51 -4.51 -3.28
CA ASN A 319 -33.80 -3.76 -4.50
C ASN A 319 -32.77 -2.64 -4.70
N PHE A 320 -32.41 -1.87 -3.68
CA PHE A 320 -31.30 -0.91 -3.73
C PHE A 320 -29.99 -1.61 -4.07
N LYS A 321 -29.76 -2.84 -3.57
CA LYS A 321 -28.57 -3.62 -3.90
C LYS A 321 -28.60 -4.20 -5.32
N VAL A 322 -29.76 -4.60 -5.81
CA VAL A 322 -29.97 -5.06 -7.21
C VAL A 322 -29.91 -3.87 -8.17
N GLU A 323 -30.40 -2.70 -7.78
CA GLU A 323 -30.29 -1.47 -8.55
C GLU A 323 -28.85 -0.96 -8.57
N HIS A 324 -28.14 -0.94 -7.43
CA HIS A 324 -26.70 -0.64 -7.37
C HIS A 324 -25.91 -1.63 -8.25
N LEU A 325 -26.14 -2.94 -8.11
CA LEU A 325 -25.49 -3.95 -8.96
C LEU A 325 -25.91 -3.84 -10.43
N SER A 326 -27.13 -3.37 -10.74
CA SER A 326 -27.58 -3.09 -12.10
C SER A 326 -26.90 -1.84 -12.66
N GLN A 327 -26.73 -0.79 -11.86
CA GLN A 327 -25.97 0.41 -12.20
C GLN A 327 -24.48 0.07 -12.38
N ASP A 328 -23.89 -0.76 -11.51
CA ASP A 328 -22.53 -1.31 -11.65
C ASP A 328 -22.41 -2.14 -12.93
N ILE A 329 -23.34 -3.07 -13.20
CA ILE A 329 -23.33 -3.90 -14.42
C ILE A 329 -23.52 -3.04 -15.67
N ASN A 330 -24.39 -2.03 -15.65
CA ASN A 330 -24.55 -1.09 -16.76
C ASN A 330 -23.32 -0.18 -16.93
N HIS A 331 -22.68 0.23 -15.85
CA HIS A 331 -21.43 1.00 -15.87
C HIS A 331 -20.28 0.16 -16.39
N LEU A 332 -20.11 -1.09 -15.92
CA LEU A 332 -19.13 -2.05 -16.42
C LEU A 332 -19.41 -2.42 -17.88
N GLN A 333 -20.67 -2.62 -18.30
CA GLN A 333 -20.99 -2.83 -19.72
C GLN A 333 -20.76 -1.56 -20.57
N LYS A 334 -20.92 -0.37 -19.99
CA LYS A 334 -20.59 0.90 -20.66
C LYS A 334 -19.08 1.04 -20.79
N LEU A 335 -18.31 0.76 -19.74
CA LEU A 335 -16.85 0.70 -19.76
C LEU A 335 -16.33 -0.38 -20.71
N PHE A 336 -16.95 -1.57 -20.78
CA PHE A 336 -16.61 -2.60 -21.77
C PHE A 336 -17.01 -2.20 -23.19
N ARG A 337 -18.10 -1.45 -23.40
CA ARG A 337 -18.40 -0.88 -24.72
C ARG A 337 -17.39 0.19 -25.09
N GLU A 338 -17.11 1.13 -24.19
CA GLU A 338 -16.09 2.18 -24.37
C GLU A 338 -14.68 1.59 -24.55
N GLU A 339 -14.34 0.47 -23.89
CA GLU A 339 -13.09 -0.28 -24.10
C GLU A 339 -13.09 -0.99 -25.45
N ASN A 340 -14.18 -1.60 -25.89
CA ASN A 340 -14.24 -2.22 -27.23
C ASN A 340 -14.27 -1.16 -28.34
N ASP A 341 -14.96 -0.04 -28.16
CA ASP A 341 -14.99 1.10 -29.08
C ASP A 341 -13.61 1.79 -29.13
N LEU A 342 -12.89 1.89 -28.01
CA LEU A 342 -11.49 2.33 -27.96
C LEU A 342 -10.56 1.30 -28.60
N ASN A 343 -10.76 0.00 -28.37
CA ASN A 343 -9.91 -1.06 -28.91
C ASN A 343 -10.12 -1.21 -30.43
N ASP A 344 -11.35 -1.08 -30.94
CA ASP A 344 -11.65 -1.00 -32.37
C ASP A 344 -11.24 0.35 -32.96
N GLY A 345 -11.33 1.45 -32.22
CA GLY A 345 -10.74 2.74 -32.59
C GLY A 345 -9.21 2.65 -32.75
N ILE A 346 -8.52 2.01 -31.80
CA ILE A 346 -7.09 1.68 -31.86
C ILE A 346 -6.82 0.68 -32.98
N ARG A 347 -7.67 -0.31 -33.24
CA ARG A 347 -7.52 -1.28 -34.33
C ARG A 347 -7.63 -0.61 -35.69
N LEU A 348 -8.58 0.31 -35.85
CA LEU A 348 -8.77 1.14 -37.04
C LEU A 348 -7.61 2.13 -37.21
N GLU A 349 -7.16 2.77 -36.13
CA GLU A 349 -6.05 3.73 -36.18
C GLU A 349 -4.70 3.04 -36.43
N VAL A 350 -4.44 1.89 -35.82
CA VAL A 350 -3.30 1.02 -36.16
C VAL A 350 -3.40 0.53 -37.60
N SER A 351 -4.60 0.21 -38.11
CA SER A 351 -4.78 -0.14 -39.52
C SER A 351 -4.50 1.04 -40.45
N ARG A 352 -4.93 2.26 -40.09
CA ARG A 352 -4.67 3.51 -40.81
C ARG A 352 -3.18 3.85 -40.81
N LEU A 353 -2.53 3.81 -39.64
CA LEU A 353 -1.10 4.04 -39.51
C LEU A 353 -0.28 2.94 -40.21
N THR A 354 -0.77 1.70 -40.26
CA THR A 354 -0.14 0.63 -41.05
C THR A 354 -0.26 0.91 -42.55
N SER A 355 -1.43 1.34 -43.05
CA SER A 355 -1.58 1.68 -44.47
C SER A 355 -0.79 2.93 -44.86
N GLU A 356 -0.72 3.94 -44.01
CA GLU A 356 0.10 5.15 -44.24
C GLU A 356 1.61 4.86 -44.20
N ASN A 357 2.06 3.96 -43.32
CA ASN A 357 3.45 3.48 -43.32
C ASN A 357 3.78 2.61 -44.54
N LEU A 358 2.82 1.92 -45.15
CA LEU A 358 3.03 1.19 -46.42
C LEU A 358 3.15 2.13 -47.63
N VAL A 359 2.55 3.32 -47.59
CA VAL A 359 2.62 4.31 -48.68
C VAL A 359 3.99 5.01 -48.75
N ILE A 360 4.72 5.15 -47.63
CA ILE A 360 6.01 5.85 -47.61
C ILE A 360 7.11 5.13 -48.44
N PRO A 361 7.27 3.79 -48.38
CA PRO A 361 8.13 3.03 -49.29
C PRO A 361 7.78 3.24 -50.77
N ASP A 362 6.50 3.13 -51.14
CA ASP A 362 6.04 3.26 -52.53
C ASP A 362 6.30 4.67 -53.09
N LEU A 363 6.05 5.71 -52.29
CA LEU A 363 6.37 7.09 -52.67
C LEU A 363 7.89 7.31 -52.83
N LYS A 364 8.72 6.70 -51.97
CA LYS A 364 10.18 6.74 -52.11
C LYS A 364 10.68 6.02 -53.36
N GLN A 365 10.06 4.89 -53.74
CA GLN A 365 10.36 4.23 -55.01
C GLN A 365 9.97 5.10 -56.21
N GLN A 366 8.78 5.72 -56.18
CA GLN A 366 8.34 6.62 -57.24
C GLN A 366 9.24 7.86 -57.40
N VAL A 367 9.75 8.43 -56.29
CA VAL A 367 10.77 9.49 -56.35
C VAL A 367 12.04 8.98 -57.02
N ALA A 368 12.59 7.84 -56.60
CA ALA A 368 13.80 7.29 -57.19
C ALA A 368 13.65 6.94 -58.69
N GLU A 369 12.49 6.43 -59.12
CA GLU A 369 12.20 6.19 -60.54
C GLU A 369 12.11 7.50 -61.35
N LEU A 370 11.58 8.57 -60.75
CA LEU A 370 11.52 9.90 -61.39
C LEU A 370 12.89 10.59 -61.43
N GLU A 371 13.73 10.45 -60.40
CA GLU A 371 15.12 10.93 -60.39
C GLU A 371 15.96 10.26 -61.49
N ASN A 372 15.82 8.94 -61.67
CA ASN A 372 16.48 8.22 -62.76
C ASN A 372 15.98 8.69 -64.15
N GLN A 373 14.68 8.95 -64.30
CA GLN A 373 14.12 9.51 -65.54
C GLN A 373 14.58 10.96 -65.80
N LYS A 374 14.75 11.77 -64.75
CA LYS A 374 15.36 13.10 -64.84
C LYS A 374 16.80 13.00 -65.34
N LEU A 375 17.61 12.11 -64.73
CA LEU A 375 19.01 11.93 -65.09
C LEU A 375 19.18 11.48 -66.56
N ASP A 376 18.30 10.62 -67.11
CA ASP A 376 18.29 10.30 -68.54
C ASP A 376 18.02 11.54 -69.41
N LEU A 377 17.03 12.35 -69.05
CA LEU A 377 16.68 13.58 -69.78
C LEU A 377 17.81 14.63 -69.71
N GLU A 378 18.47 14.81 -68.56
CA GLU A 378 19.64 15.68 -68.41
C GLU A 378 20.81 15.21 -69.29
N ASN A 379 21.12 13.92 -69.28
CA ASN A 379 22.16 13.34 -70.14
C ASN A 379 21.83 13.53 -71.63
N ARG A 380 20.57 13.37 -72.04
CA ARG A 380 20.12 13.57 -73.42
C ARG A 380 20.16 15.02 -73.87
N LEU A 381 19.75 15.96 -73.02
CA LEU A 381 19.87 17.40 -73.27
C LEU A 381 21.36 17.81 -73.37
N GLN A 382 22.23 17.25 -72.53
CA GLN A 382 23.66 17.48 -72.59
C GLN A 382 24.29 16.88 -73.85
N GLU A 383 23.87 15.68 -74.29
CA GLU A 383 24.26 15.10 -75.57
C GLU A 383 23.81 15.97 -76.76
N GLN A 384 22.56 16.45 -76.80
CA GLN A 384 22.10 17.35 -77.85
C GLN A 384 22.88 18.68 -77.84
N THR A 385 23.15 19.24 -76.67
CA THR A 385 23.98 20.45 -76.50
C THR A 385 25.42 20.25 -77.03
N VAL A 386 26.04 19.08 -76.80
CA VAL A 386 27.35 18.74 -77.35
C VAL A 386 27.28 18.57 -78.87
N LYS A 387 26.28 17.85 -79.39
CA LYS A 387 26.07 17.66 -80.84
C LYS A 387 25.83 18.99 -81.56
N LEU A 388 25.10 19.93 -80.94
CA LEU A 388 24.86 21.28 -81.46
C LEU A 388 26.16 22.10 -81.50
N LYS A 389 27.00 22.03 -80.45
CA LYS A 389 28.34 22.64 -80.44
C LYS A 389 29.27 22.03 -81.50
N GLU A 390 29.30 20.71 -81.65
CA GLU A 390 30.10 20.03 -82.69
C GLU A 390 29.63 20.42 -84.10
N MET A 391 28.33 20.39 -84.36
CA MET A 391 27.77 20.72 -85.67
C MET A 391 28.04 22.18 -86.03
N SER A 392 27.86 23.10 -85.07
CA SER A 392 28.20 24.51 -85.21
C SER A 392 29.69 24.70 -85.53
N ASN A 393 30.59 24.05 -84.78
CA ASN A 393 32.03 24.12 -85.00
C ASN A 393 32.45 23.57 -86.37
N ARG A 394 31.86 22.45 -86.83
CA ARG A 394 32.12 21.88 -88.17
C ARG A 394 31.67 22.82 -89.29
N LEU A 395 30.46 23.36 -89.20
CA LEU A 395 29.91 24.30 -90.18
C LEU A 395 30.65 25.65 -90.18
N HIS A 396 31.18 26.08 -89.02
CA HIS A 396 32.08 27.24 -88.94
C HIS A 396 33.39 26.98 -89.69
N TYR A 397 34.00 25.80 -89.50
CA TYR A 397 35.21 25.38 -90.21
C TYR A 397 35.01 25.33 -91.74
N GLU A 398 33.85 24.86 -92.21
CA GLU A 398 33.50 24.87 -93.65
C GLU A 398 33.34 26.30 -94.19
N LEU A 399 32.71 27.21 -93.42
CA LEU A 399 32.58 28.62 -93.74
C LEU A 399 33.93 29.36 -93.81
N GLU A 400 34.88 29.04 -92.92
CA GLU A 400 36.24 29.58 -92.98
C GLU A 400 37.06 28.98 -94.12
N ARG A 401 36.87 27.70 -94.46
CA ARG A 401 37.52 27.06 -95.61
C ARG A 401 37.05 27.68 -96.93
N ASP A 402 35.76 27.97 -97.07
CA ASP A 402 35.25 28.63 -98.27
C ASP A 402 35.72 30.10 -98.35
N ARG A 403 35.72 30.84 -97.24
CA ARG A 403 36.31 32.20 -97.16
C ARG A 403 37.79 32.24 -97.53
N THR A 404 38.57 31.25 -97.15
CA THR A 404 40.00 31.17 -97.52
C THR A 404 40.19 30.78 -98.99
N GLN A 405 39.34 29.91 -99.55
CA GLN A 405 39.34 29.63 -101.00
C GLN A 405 38.92 30.84 -101.86
N ARG A 406 38.05 31.75 -101.38
CA ARG A 406 37.72 33.00 -102.10
C ARG A 406 38.93 33.91 -102.24
N ARG A 407 39.71 34.10 -101.16
CA ARG A 407 40.91 34.97 -101.17
C ARG A 407 41.99 34.51 -102.16
N THR A 408 42.19 33.20 -102.35
CA THR A 408 43.15 32.69 -103.35
C THR A 408 42.65 32.84 -104.78
N ILE A 409 41.33 32.83 -105.02
CA ILE A 409 40.74 33.04 -106.35
C ILE A 409 40.75 34.53 -106.73
N GLU A 410 40.51 35.44 -105.79
CA GLU A 410 40.55 36.88 -106.02
C GLU A 410 41.96 37.37 -106.36
N ALA A 411 42.98 36.92 -105.62
CA ALA A 411 44.39 37.19 -105.91
C ALA A 411 44.85 36.69 -107.30
N GLN A 412 44.23 35.62 -107.82
CA GLN A 412 44.53 35.09 -109.16
C GLN A 412 43.89 35.91 -110.29
N ASN A 413 42.86 36.71 -110.00
CA ASN A 413 42.12 37.48 -111.00
C ASN A 413 42.67 38.90 -111.21
N GLU A 414 43.21 39.57 -110.18
CA GLU A 414 43.85 40.88 -110.35
C GLU A 414 45.07 40.85 -111.29
N VAL A 415 45.74 39.70 -111.40
CA VAL A 415 46.88 39.48 -112.33
C VAL A 415 46.45 39.51 -113.80
N ASN A 416 45.22 39.09 -114.12
CA ASN A 416 44.74 38.96 -115.50
C ASN A 416 44.07 40.24 -116.05
N ALA A 417 43.82 41.25 -115.22
CA ALA A 417 43.01 42.43 -115.56
C ALA A 417 43.78 43.58 -116.26
N LYS A 418 44.89 43.31 -116.95
CA LYS A 418 45.75 44.35 -117.56
C LYS A 418 46.11 44.20 -119.05
N GLU A 419 45.62 43.18 -119.76
CA GLU A 419 45.81 43.07 -121.21
C GLU A 419 44.53 42.75 -122.01
N LYS A 420 43.85 43.82 -122.50
CA LYS A 420 43.51 44.05 -123.93
C LYS A 420 42.31 44.99 -124.11
N GLU A 421 42.59 46.21 -124.55
CA GLU A 421 41.64 46.97 -125.37
C GLU A 421 41.81 46.58 -126.86
N LYS A 422 40.69 46.39 -127.60
CA LYS A 422 40.41 47.02 -128.92
C LYS A 422 39.20 46.43 -129.65
N LYS A 423 38.50 47.33 -130.38
CA LYS A 423 37.49 47.13 -131.44
C LYS A 423 36.02 46.80 -131.04
N ASP A 424 35.23 47.87 -131.04
CA ASP A 424 34.11 48.14 -131.96
C ASP A 424 32.85 47.24 -132.00
N THR A 425 31.78 47.82 -131.43
CA THR A 425 30.53 48.19 -132.16
C THR A 425 29.51 47.12 -132.55
N THR A 426 28.50 46.94 -131.66
CA THR A 426 27.07 46.57 -131.91
C THR A 426 26.75 45.25 -132.65
N GLN A 427 25.72 44.49 -132.30
CA GLN A 427 24.53 44.76 -131.47
C GLN A 427 23.98 43.42 -130.92
N GLY A 428 23.43 43.38 -129.69
CA GLY A 428 22.55 42.29 -129.25
C GLY A 428 22.81 41.69 -127.86
N THR A 429 21.75 41.75 -127.04
CA THR A 429 21.24 40.67 -126.17
C THR A 429 22.06 40.17 -124.95
N GLU A 430 21.46 40.40 -123.77
CA GLU A 430 21.52 39.62 -122.50
C GLU A 430 22.88 39.24 -121.87
N GLY A 431 23.10 39.70 -120.62
CA GLY A 431 24.33 39.40 -119.86
C GLY A 431 24.31 39.77 -118.37
N LEU A 432 23.14 39.87 -117.73
CA LEU A 432 23.02 40.23 -116.29
C LEU A 432 22.58 39.03 -115.42
N SER A 433 23.40 37.98 -115.40
CA SER A 433 23.32 36.93 -114.37
C SER A 433 24.71 36.36 -114.08
N ASN A 434 25.24 36.69 -112.90
CA ASN A 434 26.38 36.00 -112.25
C ASN A 434 26.70 36.52 -110.82
N GLY A 435 26.11 37.64 -110.39
CA GLY A 435 26.18 38.08 -108.98
C GLY A 435 25.29 37.24 -108.05
N LEU A 436 24.02 37.06 -108.43
CA LEU A 436 22.97 36.42 -107.60
C LEU A 436 23.34 34.99 -107.13
N MET A 437 23.99 34.19 -107.97
CA MET A 437 24.30 32.79 -107.68
C MET A 437 25.38 32.57 -106.61
N ARG A 438 26.09 33.63 -106.14
CA ARG A 438 27.06 33.52 -105.04
C ARG A 438 26.46 33.79 -103.67
N ASP A 439 25.59 34.80 -103.56
CA ASP A 439 24.89 35.07 -102.30
C ASP A 439 23.77 34.05 -102.05
N GLU A 440 23.09 33.55 -103.09
CA GLU A 440 22.10 32.47 -102.92
C GLU A 440 22.64 31.21 -102.23
N VAL A 441 23.90 30.85 -102.45
CA VAL A 441 24.53 29.67 -101.81
C VAL A 441 24.93 29.99 -100.37
N GLN A 442 25.44 31.20 -100.13
CA GLN A 442 25.72 31.72 -98.79
C GLN A 442 24.43 31.71 -97.94
N ASP A 443 23.34 32.28 -98.47
CA ASP A 443 22.04 32.33 -97.82
C ASP A 443 21.37 30.96 -97.70
N LYS A 444 21.55 30.03 -98.66
CA LYS A 444 21.05 28.65 -98.50
C LYS A 444 21.75 27.89 -97.37
N ILE A 445 23.06 28.09 -97.19
CA ILE A 445 23.81 27.49 -96.06
C ILE A 445 23.39 28.18 -94.76
N GLN A 446 23.33 29.51 -94.72
CA GLN A 446 22.97 30.28 -93.53
C GLN A 446 21.48 30.11 -93.14
N SER A 447 20.60 29.85 -94.11
CA SER A 447 19.21 29.43 -93.94
C SER A 447 19.11 28.03 -93.32
N LYS A 448 19.84 27.04 -93.86
CA LYS A 448 19.90 25.70 -93.25
C LYS A 448 20.48 25.71 -91.84
N ILE A 449 21.52 26.50 -91.59
CA ILE A 449 22.06 26.71 -90.23
C ILE A 449 20.97 27.27 -89.31
N LYS A 450 20.26 28.33 -89.74
CA LYS A 450 19.14 28.88 -88.96
C LYS A 450 18.05 27.83 -88.70
N GLN A 451 17.58 27.13 -89.73
CA GLN A 451 16.50 26.14 -89.64
C GLN A 451 16.84 24.97 -88.70
N VAL A 452 18.05 24.41 -88.81
CA VAL A 452 18.49 23.32 -87.92
C VAL A 452 18.74 23.84 -86.50
N THR A 453 19.23 25.07 -86.35
CA THR A 453 19.39 25.70 -85.02
C THR A 453 18.04 25.99 -84.36
N THR A 454 17.01 26.43 -85.10
CA THR A 454 15.66 26.62 -84.55
C THR A 454 15.00 25.29 -84.19
N GLN A 455 15.10 24.26 -85.04
CA GLN A 455 14.54 22.93 -84.73
C GLN A 455 15.20 22.30 -83.49
N LEU A 456 16.53 22.38 -83.37
CA LEU A 456 17.23 21.89 -82.16
C LEU A 456 17.01 22.78 -80.93
N ALA A 457 16.70 24.07 -81.09
CA ALA A 457 16.30 24.93 -79.99
C ALA A 457 14.87 24.63 -79.52
N GLU A 458 13.95 24.30 -80.44
CA GLU A 458 12.59 23.84 -80.13
C GLU A 458 12.62 22.49 -79.41
N GLU A 459 13.43 21.52 -79.87
CA GLU A 459 13.65 20.24 -79.17
C GLU A 459 14.29 20.43 -77.78
N ASN A 460 15.29 21.30 -77.65
CA ASN A 460 15.91 21.58 -76.35
C ASN A 460 14.91 22.23 -75.37
N MET A 461 14.07 23.17 -75.81
CA MET A 461 13.03 23.78 -74.94
C MET A 461 11.97 22.75 -74.51
N ASP A 462 11.56 21.84 -75.39
CA ASP A 462 10.63 20.74 -75.06
C ASP A 462 11.25 19.75 -74.05
N LEU A 463 12.57 19.51 -74.09
CA LEU A 463 13.29 18.76 -73.06
C LEU A 463 13.45 19.52 -71.75
N GLU A 464 13.75 20.82 -71.78
CA GLU A 464 13.85 21.67 -70.59
C GLU A 464 12.48 21.80 -69.87
N GLU A 465 11.37 21.95 -70.60
CA GLU A 465 10.02 21.94 -70.03
C GLU A 465 9.66 20.58 -69.43
N LYS A 466 10.10 19.47 -70.05
CA LYS A 466 9.93 18.12 -69.48
C LYS A 466 10.77 17.89 -68.23
N LEU A 467 11.96 18.46 -68.13
CA LEU A 467 12.81 18.43 -66.93
C LEU A 467 12.17 19.22 -65.78
N ASP A 468 11.75 20.46 -66.03
CA ASP A 468 11.08 21.30 -65.03
C ASP A 468 9.73 20.68 -64.57
N MET A 469 8.97 20.08 -65.49
CA MET A 469 7.78 19.29 -65.13
C MET A 469 8.13 18.09 -64.22
N LYS A 470 9.24 17.37 -64.48
CA LYS A 470 9.69 16.26 -63.62
C LYS A 470 10.14 16.75 -62.24
N ASP A 471 10.93 17.82 -62.16
CA ASP A 471 11.34 18.42 -60.88
C ASP A 471 10.15 18.91 -60.05
N ARG A 472 9.13 19.50 -60.69
CA ARG A 472 7.88 19.90 -60.03
C ARG A 472 7.06 18.73 -59.51
N ILE A 473 7.25 17.51 -60.04
CA ILE A 473 6.61 16.28 -59.54
C ILE A 473 7.43 15.67 -58.40
N ILE A 474 8.75 15.51 -58.59
CA ILE A 474 9.68 15.01 -57.56
C ILE A 474 9.49 15.81 -56.27
N LYS A 475 9.59 17.14 -56.35
CA LYS A 475 9.45 18.04 -55.19
C LYS A 475 8.11 17.92 -54.47
N LYS A 476 7.01 17.66 -55.20
CA LYS A 476 5.69 17.44 -54.57
C LYS A 476 5.65 16.13 -53.77
N LEU A 477 6.28 15.07 -54.28
CA LEU A 477 6.36 13.77 -53.60
C LEU A 477 7.30 13.86 -52.38
N GLU A 478 8.43 14.58 -52.51
CA GLU A 478 9.32 14.89 -51.37
C GLU A 478 8.59 15.65 -50.26
N ASP A 479 7.88 16.75 -50.60
CA ASP A 479 7.12 17.54 -49.62
C ASP A 479 5.97 16.73 -48.98
N GLN A 480 5.37 15.77 -49.70
CA GLN A 480 4.40 14.81 -49.13
C GLN A 480 5.07 13.84 -48.14
N ILE A 481 6.17 13.18 -48.52
CA ILE A 481 6.93 12.28 -47.64
C ILE A 481 7.40 13.02 -46.37
N LYS A 482 7.87 14.26 -46.53
CA LYS A 482 8.34 15.13 -45.44
C LYS A 482 7.20 15.56 -44.51
N THR A 483 6.00 15.77 -45.04
CA THR A 483 4.80 16.06 -44.23
C THR A 483 4.38 14.83 -43.42
N LEU A 484 4.25 13.67 -44.08
CA LEU A 484 3.88 12.41 -43.43
C LEU A 484 4.86 12.00 -42.32
N THR A 485 6.17 12.10 -42.58
CA THR A 485 7.22 11.79 -41.60
C THR A 485 7.07 12.65 -40.33
N LYS A 486 6.79 13.95 -40.50
CA LYS A 486 6.65 14.91 -39.39
C LYS A 486 5.36 14.74 -38.56
N THR A 487 4.38 13.99 -39.06
CA THR A 487 3.25 13.50 -38.27
C THR A 487 3.61 12.30 -37.41
N ILE A 488 4.45 11.37 -37.92
CA ILE A 488 4.90 10.18 -37.17
C ILE A 488 5.79 10.60 -35.99
N GLU A 489 6.76 11.50 -36.23
CA GLU A 489 7.64 12.07 -35.19
C GLU A 489 6.88 12.72 -34.01
N LYS A 490 5.64 13.17 -34.22
CA LYS A 490 4.77 13.72 -33.17
C LYS A 490 3.98 12.67 -32.40
N ALA A 491 3.72 11.50 -32.98
CA ALA A 491 2.96 10.43 -32.35
C ALA A 491 3.80 9.64 -31.34
N GLU A 492 5.08 9.39 -31.66
CA GLU A 492 6.00 8.60 -30.82
C GLU A 492 6.27 9.23 -29.44
N ALA A 493 6.07 10.55 -29.30
CA ALA A 493 6.34 11.30 -28.08
C ALA A 493 5.37 11.02 -26.89
N HIS A 494 4.25 10.30 -27.10
CA HIS A 494 3.17 10.14 -26.11
C HIS A 494 2.71 8.69 -25.85
N ALA A 495 3.51 7.69 -26.21
CA ALA A 495 3.20 6.28 -25.89
C ALA A 495 3.68 5.87 -24.48
N PRO A 496 2.81 5.34 -23.60
CA PRO A 496 3.23 4.70 -22.35
C PRO A 496 3.91 3.35 -22.62
N ALA A 497 4.95 3.01 -21.86
CA ALA A 497 5.70 1.77 -22.04
C ALA A 497 4.88 0.51 -21.68
N VAL A 498 5.12 -0.57 -22.43
CA VAL A 498 4.56 -1.91 -22.20
C VAL A 498 4.77 -2.35 -20.73
N PRO A 499 3.77 -2.97 -20.07
CA PRO A 499 3.93 -3.48 -18.71
C PRO A 499 5.09 -4.46 -18.61
N LYS A 500 6.16 -4.07 -17.90
CA LYS A 500 7.27 -4.97 -17.57
C LYS A 500 6.77 -6.04 -16.60
N GLU A 501 6.77 -7.30 -17.03
CA GLU A 501 6.52 -8.42 -16.13
C GLU A 501 7.77 -8.66 -15.27
N TYR A 502 7.73 -8.21 -14.02
CA TYR A 502 8.85 -8.35 -13.11
C TYR A 502 9.03 -9.81 -12.64
N ILE A 503 10.29 -10.19 -12.39
CA ILE A 503 10.67 -11.51 -11.86
C ILE A 503 11.05 -11.47 -10.37
N GLY A 504 10.95 -10.31 -9.73
CA GLY A 504 11.02 -10.13 -8.28
C GLY A 504 12.44 -10.12 -7.74
N MET A 505 13.37 -9.51 -8.47
CA MET A 505 14.76 -9.30 -8.02
C MET A 505 15.08 -7.80 -7.97
N MET A 506 16.07 -7.45 -7.16
CA MET A 506 16.57 -6.08 -7.04
C MET A 506 18.02 -6.05 -7.53
N GLU A 507 18.23 -5.45 -8.69
CA GLU A 507 19.55 -5.15 -9.23
C GLU A 507 20.19 -4.02 -8.43
N TYR A 508 21.45 -4.26 -8.04
CA TYR A 508 22.31 -3.29 -7.35
C TYR A 508 23.74 -3.45 -7.84
N LYS A 509 24.56 -2.41 -7.64
CA LYS A 509 25.99 -2.48 -7.88
C LYS A 509 26.75 -2.80 -6.60
N LYS A 510 27.90 -3.48 -6.74
CA LYS A 510 28.82 -3.76 -5.64
C LYS A 510 29.33 -2.50 -4.91
N GLU A 511 29.39 -1.36 -5.61
CA GLU A 511 29.75 -0.05 -5.03
C GLU A 511 28.65 0.59 -4.15
N ASP A 512 27.40 0.14 -4.27
CA ASP A 512 26.27 0.63 -3.46
C ASP A 512 25.95 -0.31 -2.26
N GLU A 513 26.70 -1.39 -2.01
CA GLU A 513 26.40 -2.35 -0.92
C GLU A 513 26.30 -1.68 0.46
N GLU A 514 27.31 -0.91 0.88
CA GLU A 514 27.30 -0.16 2.15
C GLU A 514 26.13 0.83 2.20
N ARG A 515 25.75 1.42 1.06
CA ARG A 515 24.65 2.38 0.93
C ARG A 515 23.28 1.72 1.06
N ILE A 516 23.11 0.47 0.62
CA ILE A 516 21.91 -0.31 0.89
C ILE A 516 21.79 -0.52 2.40
N ILE A 517 22.85 -0.99 3.06
CA ILE A 517 22.82 -1.29 4.49
C ILE A 517 22.63 -0.02 5.34
N GLN A 518 23.26 1.09 4.96
CA GLN A 518 23.03 2.40 5.61
C GLN A 518 21.55 2.81 5.55
N ASN A 519 20.92 2.78 4.37
CA ASN A 519 19.53 3.28 4.21
C ASN A 519 18.45 2.26 4.64
N LEU A 520 18.70 0.96 4.52
CA LEU A 520 17.74 -0.11 4.77
C LEU A 520 17.86 -0.73 6.16
N ILE A 521 19.03 -0.61 6.82
CA ILE A 521 19.27 -1.22 8.14
C ILE A 521 19.60 -0.16 9.20
N LEU A 522 20.59 0.70 8.98
CA LEU A 522 21.09 1.62 10.01
C LEU A 522 20.19 2.86 10.20
N ASP A 523 19.80 3.54 9.13
CA ASP A 523 18.94 4.74 9.16
C ASP A 523 17.43 4.42 9.17
N LEU A 524 17.04 3.16 9.03
CA LEU A 524 15.64 2.78 8.86
C LEU A 524 14.86 2.83 10.18
N LYS A 525 13.89 3.76 10.26
CA LYS A 525 13.04 3.93 11.45
C LYS A 525 11.83 2.97 11.41
N PRO A 526 11.57 2.15 12.46
CA PRO A 526 10.46 1.19 12.47
C PRO A 526 9.08 1.82 12.21
N ARG A 527 8.83 3.00 12.78
CA ARG A 527 7.53 3.71 12.70
C ARG A 527 7.20 4.34 11.34
N GLY A 528 7.81 3.89 10.24
CA GLY A 528 7.50 4.36 8.89
C GLY A 528 6.17 3.79 8.41
N VAL A 529 5.23 4.63 7.94
CA VAL A 529 3.87 4.20 7.53
C VAL A 529 3.88 3.00 6.58
N VAL A 530 4.77 3.00 5.58
CA VAL A 530 4.87 1.91 4.59
C VAL A 530 5.57 0.66 5.13
N VAL A 531 6.42 0.80 6.15
CA VAL A 531 7.04 -0.33 6.86
C VAL A 531 5.97 -1.16 7.57
N ASN A 532 4.96 -0.49 8.13
CA ASN A 532 3.82 -1.13 8.80
C ASN A 532 2.78 -1.72 7.83
N MET A 533 2.82 -1.37 6.53
CA MET A 533 1.87 -1.91 5.54
C MET A 533 2.29 -3.27 4.99
N ILE A 534 3.60 -3.55 4.93
CA ILE A 534 4.15 -4.87 4.55
C ILE A 534 5.19 -5.25 5.61
N PRO A 535 4.79 -5.97 6.68
CA PRO A 535 5.72 -6.41 7.69
C PRO A 535 6.80 -7.34 7.10
N GLY A 536 8.04 -7.13 7.50
CA GLY A 536 9.20 -7.82 6.91
C GLY A 536 9.67 -7.26 5.56
N LEU A 537 9.12 -6.16 5.04
CA LEU A 537 9.53 -5.58 3.74
C LEU A 537 11.05 -5.38 3.57
N PRO A 538 11.82 -4.90 4.57
CA PRO A 538 13.28 -4.88 4.48
C PRO A 538 13.90 -6.26 4.25
N ALA A 539 13.42 -7.30 4.94
CA ALA A 539 13.86 -8.68 4.73
C ALA A 539 13.54 -9.20 3.32
N HIS A 540 12.38 -8.84 2.75
CA HIS A 540 12.07 -9.15 1.35
C HIS A 540 13.01 -8.41 0.39
N ILE A 541 13.31 -7.13 0.62
CA ILE A 541 14.23 -6.34 -0.24
C ILE A 541 15.64 -6.92 -0.18
N LEU A 542 16.15 -7.23 1.01
CA LEU A 542 17.44 -7.92 1.20
C LEU A 542 17.45 -9.27 0.44
N PHE A 543 16.38 -10.06 0.54
CA PHE A 543 16.30 -11.33 -0.19
C PHE A 543 16.21 -11.14 -1.72
N MET A 544 15.54 -10.11 -2.22
CA MET A 544 15.51 -9.82 -3.66
C MET A 544 16.88 -9.36 -4.21
N CYS A 545 17.75 -8.77 -3.37
CA CYS A 545 19.15 -8.51 -3.70
C CYS A 545 19.98 -9.81 -3.69
N VAL A 546 19.77 -10.69 -2.70
CA VAL A 546 20.37 -12.04 -2.64
C VAL A 546 20.04 -12.85 -3.90
N ARG A 547 18.77 -12.83 -4.34
CA ARG A 547 18.34 -13.46 -5.60
C ARG A 547 19.05 -12.92 -6.83
N TYR A 548 19.32 -11.61 -6.90
CA TYR A 548 20.05 -11.02 -8.03
C TYR A 548 21.51 -11.50 -8.09
N ALA A 549 22.20 -11.57 -6.94
CA ALA A 549 23.57 -12.09 -6.87
C ALA A 549 23.64 -13.60 -7.18
N ASP A 550 22.66 -14.40 -6.72
CA ASP A 550 22.51 -15.80 -7.15
C ASP A 550 22.25 -15.90 -8.66
N TYR A 551 21.34 -15.09 -9.22
CA TYR A 551 21.04 -15.09 -10.66
C TYR A 551 22.25 -14.76 -11.54
N LEU A 552 23.12 -13.83 -11.12
CA LEU A 552 24.39 -13.53 -11.79
C LEU A 552 25.45 -14.63 -11.63
N ASN A 553 25.25 -15.59 -10.72
CA ASN A 553 26.23 -16.61 -10.32
C ASN A 553 27.53 -16.00 -9.75
N ASP A 554 27.45 -14.82 -9.09
CA ASP A 554 28.59 -14.15 -8.45
C ASP A 554 28.64 -14.49 -6.94
N ALA A 555 29.45 -15.50 -6.62
CA ALA A 555 29.70 -15.94 -5.24
C ALA A 555 30.34 -14.86 -4.35
N ASP A 556 31.18 -13.99 -4.90
CA ASP A 556 31.89 -12.96 -4.12
C ASP A 556 31.00 -11.73 -3.86
N MET A 557 30.06 -11.42 -4.73
CA MET A 557 29.01 -10.42 -4.51
C MET A 557 27.99 -10.94 -3.49
N LEU A 558 27.50 -12.17 -3.67
CA LEU A 558 26.61 -12.84 -2.74
C LEU A 558 27.22 -12.92 -1.32
N LYS A 559 28.48 -13.34 -1.22
CA LYS A 559 29.23 -13.41 0.05
C LYS A 559 29.46 -12.03 0.66
N SER A 560 29.80 -11.01 -0.14
CA SER A 560 29.95 -9.63 0.35
C SER A 560 28.64 -9.14 0.96
N PHE A 561 27.57 -9.12 0.17
CA PHE A 561 26.25 -8.63 0.56
C PHE A 561 25.69 -9.33 1.80
N MET A 562 25.81 -10.66 1.90
CA MET A 562 25.36 -11.42 3.08
C MET A 562 26.12 -11.03 4.35
N ASN A 563 27.43 -10.81 4.28
CA ASN A 563 28.22 -10.41 5.45
C ASN A 563 27.92 -8.96 5.87
N VAL A 564 27.89 -7.99 4.95
CA VAL A 564 27.56 -6.60 5.29
C VAL A 564 26.11 -6.47 5.80
N THR A 565 25.18 -7.27 5.27
CA THR A 565 23.81 -7.38 5.82
C THR A 565 23.80 -7.88 7.26
N ILE A 566 24.48 -9.01 7.53
CA ILE A 566 24.53 -9.64 8.86
C ILE A 566 25.22 -8.72 9.88
N ASP A 567 26.31 -8.05 9.50
CA ASP A 567 27.04 -7.14 10.39
C ASP A 567 26.29 -5.80 10.59
N GLY A 568 25.56 -5.31 9.59
CA GLY A 568 24.63 -4.18 9.74
C GLY A 568 23.52 -4.46 10.75
N ILE A 569 22.93 -5.67 10.72
CA ILE A 569 21.91 -6.08 11.71
C ILE A 569 22.54 -6.17 13.11
N LYS A 570 23.75 -6.75 13.25
CA LYS A 570 24.48 -6.75 14.54
C LYS A 570 24.77 -5.33 15.04
N GLN A 571 25.14 -4.41 14.15
CA GLN A 571 25.44 -3.03 14.50
C GLN A 571 24.20 -2.32 15.04
N VAL A 572 23.10 -2.30 14.29
CA VAL A 572 21.89 -1.57 14.71
C VAL A 572 21.28 -2.15 16.00
N VAL A 573 21.28 -3.48 16.16
CA VAL A 573 20.85 -4.17 17.40
C VAL A 573 21.73 -3.80 18.60
N LYS A 574 23.04 -3.58 18.38
CA LYS A 574 23.99 -3.18 19.43
C LYS A 574 23.85 -1.71 19.82
N GLU A 575 23.69 -0.84 18.83
CA GLU A 575 23.49 0.61 19.02
C GLU A 575 22.15 0.92 19.69
N HIS A 576 21.11 0.15 19.37
CA HIS A 576 19.75 0.25 19.94
C HIS A 576 19.44 -0.87 20.96
N SER A 577 20.45 -1.32 21.71
CA SER A 577 20.32 -2.49 22.61
C SER A 577 19.40 -2.30 23.83
N GLU A 578 18.92 -1.07 24.08
CA GLU A 578 17.91 -0.76 25.11
C GLU A 578 16.54 -0.38 24.50
N ASP A 579 16.42 -0.31 23.17
CA ASP A 579 15.20 0.10 22.46
C ASP A 579 14.34 -1.13 22.10
N PHE A 580 13.26 -1.33 22.87
CA PHE A 580 12.30 -2.40 22.67
C PHE A 580 11.67 -2.41 21.26
N GLU A 581 11.37 -1.24 20.69
CA GLU A 581 10.69 -1.16 19.38
C GLU A 581 11.65 -1.53 18.25
N MET A 582 12.89 -1.05 18.33
CA MET A 582 13.95 -1.36 17.36
C MET A 582 14.39 -2.82 17.43
N LEU A 583 14.52 -3.40 18.63
CA LEU A 583 14.82 -4.82 18.83
C LEU A 583 13.68 -5.72 18.34
N SER A 584 12.43 -5.35 18.61
CA SER A 584 11.24 -6.05 18.09
C SER A 584 11.22 -6.06 16.56
N PHE A 585 11.53 -4.91 15.95
CA PHE A 585 11.57 -4.74 14.50
C PHE A 585 12.68 -5.57 13.85
N TRP A 586 13.90 -5.56 14.39
CA TRP A 586 15.02 -6.34 13.83
C TRP A 586 14.93 -7.83 14.12
N LEU A 587 14.29 -8.25 15.24
CA LEU A 587 13.93 -9.65 15.45
C LEU A 587 12.98 -10.14 14.36
N SER A 588 11.91 -9.38 14.10
CA SER A 588 10.93 -9.70 13.06
C SER A 588 11.57 -9.78 11.67
N ASN A 589 12.38 -8.78 11.28
CA ASN A 589 13.04 -8.78 9.97
C ASN A 589 14.08 -9.90 9.83
N THR A 590 14.88 -10.19 10.87
CA THR A 590 15.86 -11.29 10.83
C THR A 590 15.16 -12.65 10.65
N TYR A 591 14.03 -12.87 11.34
CA TYR A 591 13.22 -14.07 11.18
C TYR A 591 12.54 -14.16 9.80
N HIS A 592 12.01 -13.05 9.27
CA HIS A 592 11.48 -13.00 7.90
C HIS A 592 12.55 -13.28 6.85
N PHE A 593 13.78 -12.79 7.04
CA PHE A 593 14.90 -13.03 6.11
C PHE A 593 15.33 -14.49 6.14
N LEU A 594 15.47 -15.08 7.33
CA LEU A 594 15.70 -16.51 7.53
C LEU A 594 14.60 -17.37 6.88
N ASN A 595 13.32 -16.99 7.03
CA ASN A 595 12.22 -17.71 6.40
C ASN A 595 12.16 -17.51 4.88
N CYS A 596 12.58 -16.37 4.31
CA CYS A 596 12.75 -16.24 2.87
C CYS A 596 13.85 -17.19 2.34
N LEU A 597 15.00 -17.26 3.02
CA LEU A 597 16.11 -18.15 2.68
C LEU A 597 15.76 -19.64 2.84
N LYS A 598 14.77 -20.00 3.66
CA LYS A 598 14.15 -21.33 3.69
C LYS A 598 13.16 -21.49 2.53
N GLN A 599 12.16 -20.61 2.42
CA GLN A 599 11.04 -20.68 1.47
C GLN A 599 11.45 -20.75 0.00
N TYR A 600 12.52 -20.03 -0.36
CA TYR A 600 13.03 -19.89 -1.71
C TYR A 600 14.38 -20.60 -1.91
N SER A 601 14.72 -21.56 -1.04
CA SER A 601 15.91 -22.42 -1.17
C SER A 601 15.87 -23.38 -2.37
N GLY A 602 14.66 -23.73 -2.84
CA GLY A 602 14.45 -24.85 -3.75
C GLY A 602 14.26 -26.21 -3.06
N GLU A 603 14.43 -26.30 -1.74
CA GLU A 603 14.27 -27.56 -1.00
C GLU A 603 12.79 -28.00 -0.92
N GLU A 604 12.55 -29.31 -1.09
CA GLU A 604 11.20 -29.89 -1.01
C GLU A 604 10.53 -29.72 0.36
N GLU A 605 11.28 -29.47 1.44
CA GLU A 605 10.68 -29.26 2.75
C GLU A 605 9.90 -27.93 2.81
N PHE A 606 10.51 -26.85 2.32
CA PHE A 606 9.98 -25.49 2.47
C PHE A 606 9.08 -25.05 1.30
N THR A 607 9.17 -25.70 0.15
CA THR A 607 8.39 -25.37 -1.06
C THR A 607 6.96 -25.92 -1.08
N LYS A 608 6.59 -26.81 -0.14
CA LYS A 608 5.24 -27.45 -0.04
C LYS A 608 4.06 -26.49 0.06
N LEU A 609 4.28 -25.30 0.62
CA LEU A 609 3.26 -24.28 0.86
C LEU A 609 3.35 -23.09 -0.12
N ASN A 610 4.28 -23.14 -1.07
CA ASN A 610 4.46 -22.08 -2.06
C ASN A 610 3.46 -22.21 -3.22
N THR A 611 3.08 -21.06 -3.77
CA THR A 611 2.40 -21.00 -5.07
C THR A 611 3.35 -21.43 -6.21
N PRO A 612 2.83 -21.89 -7.37
CA PRO A 612 3.64 -22.20 -8.56
C PRO A 612 4.45 -21.01 -9.09
N ARG A 613 4.07 -19.77 -8.74
CA ARG A 613 4.82 -18.55 -9.07
C ARG A 613 5.96 -18.32 -8.09
N GLN A 614 5.73 -18.47 -6.78
CA GLN A 614 6.80 -18.41 -5.77
C GLN A 614 7.87 -19.49 -5.98
N ASN A 615 7.51 -20.70 -6.43
CA ASN A 615 8.49 -21.73 -6.77
C ASN A 615 9.34 -21.42 -8.01
N LYS A 616 8.97 -20.44 -8.86
CA LYS A 616 9.86 -19.89 -9.90
C LYS A 616 10.89 -18.89 -9.34
N ASN A 617 10.67 -18.41 -8.12
CA ASN A 617 11.51 -17.41 -7.45
C ASN A 617 12.59 -18.02 -6.54
N CYS A 618 12.72 -19.35 -6.49
CA CYS A 618 13.80 -20.02 -5.77
C CYS A 618 15.20 -19.66 -6.33
N LEU A 619 16.20 -19.74 -5.45
CA LEU A 619 17.62 -19.69 -5.80
C LEU A 619 18.01 -20.88 -6.69
N LYS A 620 19.10 -20.76 -7.45
CA LYS A 620 19.48 -21.72 -8.50
C LYS A 620 20.93 -22.17 -8.47
N HIS A 621 21.84 -21.37 -7.94
CA HIS A 621 23.29 -21.63 -8.05
C HIS A 621 23.95 -21.88 -6.69
N PHE A 622 23.46 -21.26 -5.61
CA PHE A 622 24.09 -21.35 -4.28
C PHE A 622 23.18 -21.89 -3.18
N ASP A 623 23.68 -22.86 -2.42
CA ASP A 623 23.15 -23.22 -1.11
C ASP A 623 23.59 -22.18 -0.06
N LEU A 624 22.63 -21.69 0.75
CA LEU A 624 22.84 -20.72 1.80
C LEU A 624 22.64 -21.30 3.22
N SER A 625 22.67 -22.63 3.37
CA SER A 625 22.51 -23.35 4.64
C SER A 625 23.36 -22.81 5.79
N GLU A 626 24.64 -22.51 5.55
CA GLU A 626 25.52 -21.93 6.58
C GLU A 626 25.05 -20.54 7.03
N TYR A 627 24.64 -19.68 6.09
CA TYR A 627 24.08 -18.36 6.41
C TYR A 627 22.74 -18.44 7.13
N ARG A 628 21.91 -19.45 6.85
CA ARG A 628 20.67 -19.70 7.59
C ARG A 628 20.94 -20.06 9.05
N GLN A 629 21.98 -20.84 9.33
CA GLN A 629 22.41 -21.11 10.70
C GLN A 629 22.91 -19.82 11.38
N ILE A 630 23.77 -19.03 10.73
CA ILE A 630 24.28 -17.76 11.27
C ILE A 630 23.14 -16.76 11.56
N LEU A 631 22.13 -16.68 10.69
CA LEU A 631 20.95 -15.84 10.89
C LEU A 631 20.01 -16.38 11.99
N SER A 632 19.93 -17.70 12.16
CA SER A 632 19.22 -18.31 13.30
C SER A 632 19.91 -17.98 14.63
N ASP A 633 21.24 -18.10 14.69
CA ASP A 633 22.01 -17.76 15.89
C ASP A 633 21.95 -16.25 16.21
N LEU A 634 21.93 -15.39 15.18
CA LEU A 634 21.67 -13.97 15.32
C LEU A 634 20.24 -13.71 15.84
N ALA A 635 19.22 -14.39 15.33
CA ALA A 635 17.85 -14.25 15.81
C ALA A 635 17.71 -14.68 17.28
N ILE A 636 18.41 -15.73 17.72
CA ILE A 636 18.51 -16.13 19.14
C ILE A 636 19.14 -15.00 19.98
N GLN A 637 20.21 -14.37 19.51
CA GLN A 637 20.87 -13.27 20.22
C GLN A 637 19.96 -12.04 20.33
N ILE A 638 19.28 -11.65 19.24
CA ILE A 638 18.32 -10.54 19.25
C ILE A 638 17.16 -10.86 20.19
N TYR A 639 16.59 -12.08 20.14
CA TYR A 639 15.50 -12.49 21.02
C TYR A 639 15.90 -12.39 22.51
N HIS A 640 17.09 -12.85 22.89
CA HIS A 640 17.55 -12.73 24.28
C HIS A 640 17.69 -11.28 24.73
N GLN A 641 18.26 -10.39 23.90
CA GLN A 641 18.38 -8.96 24.24
C GLN A 641 17.00 -8.27 24.30
N PHE A 642 16.15 -8.58 23.34
CA PHE A 642 14.76 -8.13 23.26
C PHE A 642 13.96 -8.45 24.53
N ILE A 643 14.01 -9.70 25.01
CA ILE A 643 13.37 -10.08 26.27
C ILE A 643 14.02 -9.36 27.47
N ILE A 644 15.36 -9.23 27.53
CA ILE A 644 16.04 -8.51 28.63
C ILE A 644 15.49 -7.08 28.79
N VAL A 645 15.26 -6.36 27.69
CA VAL A 645 14.65 -5.02 27.72
C VAL A 645 13.21 -5.08 28.24
N MET A 646 12.40 -6.03 27.78
CA MET A 646 11.01 -6.19 28.25
C MET A 646 10.92 -6.51 29.74
N GLU A 647 11.81 -7.36 30.25
CA GLU A 647 11.88 -7.73 31.67
C GLU A 647 12.32 -6.54 32.52
N ASN A 648 13.39 -5.84 32.14
CA ASN A 648 13.84 -4.61 32.81
C ASN A 648 12.71 -3.57 32.89
N ASN A 649 11.93 -3.41 31.83
CA ASN A 649 10.85 -2.42 31.72
C ASN A 649 9.57 -2.78 32.48
N ILE A 650 9.39 -4.02 32.93
CA ILE A 650 8.20 -4.45 33.70
C ILE A 650 8.52 -4.87 35.15
N GLN A 651 9.76 -5.28 35.46
CA GLN A 651 10.12 -5.91 36.72
C GLN A 651 9.75 -5.08 37.97
N HIS A 652 9.96 -3.77 37.93
CA HIS A 652 9.64 -2.85 39.02
C HIS A 652 8.13 -2.62 39.20
N MET A 653 7.32 -2.89 38.19
CA MET A 653 5.85 -2.80 38.23
C MET A 653 5.21 -4.04 38.88
N ILE A 654 5.88 -5.20 38.82
CA ILE A 654 5.33 -6.50 39.25
C ILE A 654 4.99 -6.49 40.74
N VAL A 655 5.93 -6.15 41.63
CA VAL A 655 5.68 -6.25 43.08
C VAL A 655 4.59 -5.27 43.55
N PRO A 656 4.62 -3.97 43.17
CA PRO A 656 3.53 -3.06 43.53
C PRO A 656 2.17 -3.50 42.99
N GLY A 657 2.09 -3.87 41.71
CA GLY A 657 0.83 -4.23 41.06
C GLY A 657 0.25 -5.57 41.50
N MET A 658 1.09 -6.60 41.68
CA MET A 658 0.65 -7.94 42.07
C MET A 658 0.37 -8.05 43.58
N LEU A 659 1.12 -7.34 44.43
CA LEU A 659 1.15 -7.58 45.88
C LEU A 659 0.84 -6.36 46.75
N GLU A 660 1.35 -5.16 46.44
CA GLU A 660 1.26 -4.03 47.38
C GLU A 660 -0.06 -3.26 47.25
N TYR A 661 -0.51 -3.02 46.01
CA TYR A 661 -1.77 -2.33 45.75
C TYR A 661 -3.00 -3.17 46.15
N GLU A 662 -3.77 -2.73 47.14
CA GLU A 662 -4.96 -3.45 47.60
C GLU A 662 -6.25 -2.98 46.94
N SER A 663 -6.70 -3.70 45.90
CA SER A 663 -8.03 -3.52 45.30
C SER A 663 -9.19 -3.80 46.28
N LEU A 664 -8.96 -4.62 47.31
CA LEU A 664 -9.97 -5.09 48.26
C LEU A 664 -10.28 -4.09 49.41
N GLN A 665 -10.21 -2.78 49.18
CA GLN A 665 -10.42 -1.75 50.22
C GLN A 665 -11.85 -1.70 50.79
N GLY A 666 -12.87 -2.19 50.08
CA GLY A 666 -14.28 -2.02 50.47
C GLY A 666 -14.83 -2.96 51.55
N ILE A 667 -14.09 -4.01 51.96
CA ILE A 667 -14.66 -5.13 52.76
C ILE A 667 -14.34 -5.04 54.27
N SER A 668 -13.33 -4.26 54.69
CA SER A 668 -13.04 -4.07 56.14
C SER A 668 -13.12 -2.61 56.56
N GLY A 669 -14.17 -2.29 57.32
CA GLY A 669 -14.29 -1.02 58.06
C GLY A 669 -13.42 -0.93 59.32
N LEU A 670 -12.63 -1.97 59.63
CA LEU A 670 -11.82 -2.06 60.85
C LEU A 670 -10.33 -2.15 60.49
N LYS A 671 -9.65 -1.00 60.58
CA LYS A 671 -8.18 -0.93 60.51
C LYS A 671 -7.58 -1.67 61.73
N PRO A 672 -6.55 -2.52 61.56
CA PRO A 672 -5.89 -3.18 62.68
C PRO A 672 -5.38 -2.18 63.73
N THR A 673 -5.75 -2.40 64.99
CA THR A 673 -5.43 -1.55 66.15
C THR A 673 -3.97 -1.73 66.61
N GLY A 674 -3.02 -1.30 65.77
CA GLY A 674 -1.59 -1.38 66.08
C GLY A 674 -0.69 -0.34 65.41
N PHE A 675 -0.88 -0.06 64.12
CA PHE A 675 0.07 0.76 63.34
C PHE A 675 -0.49 2.13 62.95
N ARG A 676 -0.19 3.16 63.76
CA ARG A 676 -0.33 4.57 63.36
C ARG A 676 0.74 4.98 62.34
N LYS A 677 0.60 4.57 61.07
CA LYS A 677 1.08 5.44 59.98
C LYS A 677 0.13 6.65 59.92
N ARG A 678 0.67 7.86 59.86
CA ARG A 678 -0.12 9.09 59.73
C ARG A 678 -0.76 9.10 58.34
N SER A 679 -2.03 9.50 58.23
CA SER A 679 -2.66 9.74 56.94
C SER A 679 -1.99 10.95 56.27
N SER A 680 -1.11 10.71 55.31
CA SER A 680 -0.65 11.73 54.37
C SER A 680 -1.65 11.80 53.22
N SER A 681 -2.42 12.88 53.15
CA SER A 681 -3.19 13.24 51.97
C SER A 681 -2.24 13.85 50.92
N ILE A 682 -1.54 12.97 50.21
CA ILE A 682 -0.76 13.28 49.02
C ILE A 682 -1.37 12.45 47.88
N ASP A 683 -1.39 12.98 46.66
CA ASP A 683 -1.87 12.23 45.51
C ASP A 683 -0.85 11.13 45.16
N ASP A 684 -1.27 9.87 45.32
CA ASP A 684 -0.41 8.67 45.22
C ASP A 684 -0.18 8.26 43.75
N THR A 685 0.22 9.26 42.95
CA THR A 685 0.23 9.24 41.47
C THR A 685 1.28 8.29 40.87
N ASP A 686 2.30 7.93 41.66
CA ASP A 686 3.46 7.13 41.24
C ASP A 686 3.32 5.62 41.54
N THR A 687 2.23 5.18 42.18
CA THR A 687 2.08 3.79 42.64
C THR A 687 1.54 2.87 41.54
N TYR A 688 2.41 2.01 40.97
CA TYR A 688 2.02 1.02 39.96
C TYR A 688 0.96 0.04 40.46
N THR A 689 -0.02 -0.26 39.61
CA THR A 689 -1.16 -1.13 39.90
C THR A 689 -1.16 -2.38 39.01
N MET A 690 -2.05 -3.34 39.27
CA MET A 690 -2.27 -4.47 38.37
C MET A 690 -2.64 -4.01 36.94
N THR A 691 -3.45 -2.95 36.82
CA THR A 691 -3.79 -2.35 35.52
C THR A 691 -2.56 -1.83 34.79
N SER A 692 -1.57 -1.28 35.51
CA SER A 692 -0.30 -0.83 34.93
C SER A 692 0.49 -1.99 34.33
N VAL A 693 0.51 -3.16 34.99
CA VAL A 693 1.14 -4.38 34.45
C VAL A 693 0.43 -4.83 33.16
N LEU A 694 -0.90 -4.86 33.15
CA LEU A 694 -1.71 -5.23 31.99
C LEU A 694 -1.56 -4.23 30.82
N GLN A 695 -1.39 -2.94 31.11
CA GLN A 695 -1.09 -1.91 30.12
C GLN A 695 0.30 -2.13 29.50
N GLN A 696 1.33 -2.44 30.30
CA GLN A 696 2.67 -2.71 29.80
C GLN A 696 2.72 -3.98 28.93
N LEU A 697 2.04 -5.06 29.35
CA LEU A 697 1.85 -6.27 28.53
C LEU A 697 1.13 -5.94 27.21
N SER A 698 0.10 -5.08 27.25
CA SER A 698 -0.66 -4.67 26.07
C SER A 698 0.15 -3.81 25.10
N TYR A 699 1.02 -2.92 25.60
CA TYR A 699 1.99 -2.18 24.80
C TYR A 699 2.95 -3.14 24.09
N PHE A 700 3.63 -4.02 24.84
CA PHE A 700 4.56 -4.99 24.26
C PHE A 700 3.90 -5.84 23.17
N TYR A 701 2.71 -6.40 23.44
CA TYR A 701 1.96 -7.19 22.46
C TYR A 701 1.62 -6.39 21.20
N SER A 702 1.12 -5.17 21.36
CA SER A 702 0.70 -4.33 20.23
C SER A 702 1.87 -3.94 19.33
N THR A 703 3.02 -3.57 19.90
CA THR A 703 4.25 -3.27 19.14
C THR A 703 4.78 -4.49 18.41
N MET A 704 4.82 -5.66 19.06
CA MET A 704 5.25 -6.91 18.40
C MET A 704 4.37 -7.23 17.19
N CYS A 705 3.04 -7.09 17.31
CA CYS A 705 2.12 -7.29 16.18
C CYS A 705 2.26 -6.22 15.08
N GLN A 706 2.52 -4.95 15.43
CA GLN A 706 2.76 -3.88 14.45
C GLN A 706 4.05 -4.10 13.65
N ASN A 707 5.10 -4.61 14.30
CA ASN A 707 6.34 -5.07 13.66
C ASN A 707 6.16 -6.42 12.92
N GLY A 708 4.96 -7.01 12.91
CA GLY A 708 4.65 -8.28 12.26
C GLY A 708 5.36 -9.50 12.84
N LEU A 709 5.74 -9.48 14.12
CA LEU A 709 6.38 -10.62 14.76
C LEU A 709 5.46 -11.85 14.72
N ASP A 710 6.04 -13.00 14.41
CA ASP A 710 5.33 -14.28 14.20
C ASP A 710 4.52 -14.74 15.42
N SER A 711 3.38 -15.40 15.17
CA SER A 711 2.47 -15.90 16.21
C SER A 711 3.15 -16.82 17.23
N GLU A 712 4.10 -17.65 16.82
CA GLU A 712 4.80 -18.56 17.73
C GLU A 712 5.90 -17.84 18.53
N LEU A 713 6.52 -16.81 17.97
CA LEU A 713 7.47 -15.95 18.70
C LEU A 713 6.72 -15.04 19.70
N LEU A 714 5.54 -14.53 19.33
CA LEU A 714 4.61 -13.82 20.22
C LEU A 714 4.24 -14.67 21.44
N LYS A 715 3.85 -15.94 21.23
CA LYS A 715 3.54 -16.88 22.31
C LYS A 715 4.74 -17.12 23.22
N GLN A 716 5.92 -17.37 22.66
CA GLN A 716 7.15 -17.63 23.43
C GLN A 716 7.57 -16.42 24.28
N ALA A 717 7.51 -15.20 23.72
CA ALA A 717 7.79 -13.97 24.45
C ALA A 717 6.80 -13.74 25.61
N VAL A 718 5.50 -13.93 25.38
CA VAL A 718 4.46 -13.80 26.41
C VAL A 718 4.60 -14.88 27.50
N LYS A 719 4.93 -16.12 27.14
CA LYS A 719 5.22 -17.20 28.11
C LYS A 719 6.40 -16.83 29.03
N GLN A 720 7.46 -16.27 28.48
CA GLN A 720 8.63 -15.82 29.22
C GLN A 720 8.29 -14.63 30.17
N LEU A 721 7.46 -13.68 29.73
CA LEU A 721 6.96 -12.59 30.60
C LEU A 721 6.07 -13.10 31.74
N PHE A 722 5.17 -14.06 31.46
CA PHE A 722 4.31 -14.64 32.49
C PHE A 722 5.13 -15.40 33.54
N PHE A 723 6.17 -16.11 33.11
CA PHE A 723 7.14 -16.71 34.03
C PHE A 723 7.86 -15.67 34.90
N LEU A 724 8.31 -14.54 34.33
CA LEU A 724 8.89 -13.44 35.13
C LEU A 724 7.90 -12.91 36.17
N ILE A 725 6.65 -12.65 35.79
CA ILE A 725 5.58 -12.19 36.70
C ILE A 725 5.37 -13.20 37.83
N GLY A 726 5.27 -14.49 37.51
CA GLY A 726 5.18 -15.58 38.48
C GLY A 726 6.38 -15.60 39.44
N ALA A 727 7.59 -15.64 38.89
CA ALA A 727 8.85 -15.77 39.64
C ALA A 727 9.11 -14.58 40.56
N VAL A 728 8.99 -13.34 40.06
CA VAL A 728 9.20 -12.11 40.86
C VAL A 728 8.17 -11.99 41.98
N THR A 729 6.89 -12.29 41.70
CA THR A 729 5.82 -12.27 42.71
C THR A 729 6.07 -13.31 43.80
N LEU A 730 6.38 -14.55 43.42
CA LEU A 730 6.60 -15.65 44.36
C LEU A 730 7.87 -15.45 45.20
N ASN A 731 8.95 -14.95 44.59
CA ASN A 731 10.18 -14.57 45.29
C ASN A 731 9.94 -13.46 46.31
N SER A 732 9.15 -12.43 45.97
CA SER A 732 8.77 -11.38 46.91
C SER A 732 7.98 -11.95 48.11
N LEU A 733 7.04 -12.86 47.86
CA LEU A 733 6.27 -13.59 48.88
C LEU A 733 7.18 -14.41 49.81
N PHE A 734 8.20 -15.10 49.29
CA PHE A 734 9.18 -15.80 50.14
C PHE A 734 10.03 -14.84 51.00
N LEU A 735 10.36 -13.65 50.51
CA LEU A 735 11.18 -12.69 51.26
C LEU A 735 10.36 -11.93 52.31
N ARG A 736 9.06 -11.71 52.08
CA ARG A 736 8.20 -10.78 52.85
C ARG A 736 7.10 -11.47 53.66
N LYS A 737 7.22 -11.43 54.99
CA LYS A 737 6.21 -11.97 55.92
C LYS A 737 4.86 -11.24 55.80
N ASP A 738 4.90 -9.94 55.55
CA ASP A 738 3.74 -9.07 55.30
C ASP A 738 2.90 -9.48 54.07
N MET A 739 3.44 -10.32 53.18
CA MET A 739 2.74 -10.82 51.99
C MET A 739 2.13 -12.23 52.16
N CYS A 740 2.28 -12.86 53.32
CA CYS A 740 1.83 -14.22 53.58
C CYS A 740 0.53 -14.25 54.42
N SER A 741 -0.63 -13.95 53.80
CA SER A 741 -1.95 -13.99 54.45
C SER A 741 -3.06 -14.45 53.50
N CYS A 742 -4.22 -14.90 54.02
CA CYS A 742 -5.35 -15.30 53.18
C CYS A 742 -5.82 -14.16 52.25
N ARG A 743 -5.89 -12.92 52.78
CA ARG A 743 -6.20 -11.71 52.01
C ARG A 743 -5.25 -11.50 50.82
N LYS A 744 -3.94 -11.74 51.01
CA LYS A 744 -2.96 -11.67 49.91
C LYS A 744 -3.10 -12.85 48.94
N GLY A 745 -3.42 -14.06 49.43
CA GLY A 745 -3.78 -15.19 48.56
C GLY A 745 -4.98 -14.90 47.64
N MET A 746 -6.04 -14.29 48.19
CA MET A 746 -7.21 -13.86 47.41
C MET A 746 -6.85 -12.76 46.39
N GLN A 747 -6.05 -11.77 46.79
CA GLN A 747 -5.54 -10.71 45.89
C GLN A 747 -4.72 -11.31 44.73
N ILE A 748 -3.76 -12.19 45.01
CA ILE A 748 -2.93 -12.84 43.98
C ILE A 748 -3.80 -13.67 43.04
N ARG A 749 -4.75 -14.46 43.56
CA ARG A 749 -5.69 -15.24 42.73
C ARG A 749 -6.53 -14.35 41.79
N CYS A 750 -6.97 -13.19 42.27
CA CYS A 750 -7.69 -12.20 41.46
C CYS A 750 -6.79 -11.59 40.37
N ASN A 751 -5.56 -11.22 40.72
CA ASN A 751 -4.57 -10.70 39.77
C ASN A 751 -4.17 -11.75 38.70
N ILE A 752 -4.07 -13.03 39.07
CA ILE A 752 -3.90 -14.14 38.10
C ILE A 752 -5.10 -14.24 37.17
N SER A 753 -6.35 -14.13 37.66
CA SER A 753 -7.52 -14.19 36.77
C SER A 753 -7.54 -13.05 35.73
N TYR A 754 -7.05 -11.85 36.05
CA TYR A 754 -6.88 -10.78 35.06
C TYR A 754 -5.77 -11.06 34.03
N LEU A 755 -4.71 -11.78 34.40
CA LEU A 755 -3.68 -12.24 33.45
C LEU A 755 -4.23 -13.34 32.50
N GLU A 756 -5.05 -14.25 33.01
CA GLU A 756 -5.72 -15.27 32.20
C GLU A 756 -6.78 -14.67 31.25
N GLU A 757 -7.52 -13.66 31.71
CA GLU A 757 -8.45 -12.87 30.90
C GLU A 757 -7.71 -12.12 29.80
N TRP A 758 -6.58 -11.47 30.11
CA TRP A 758 -5.74 -10.83 29.10
C TRP A 758 -5.20 -11.81 28.05
N LEU A 759 -4.77 -13.02 28.44
CA LEU A 759 -4.40 -14.07 27.47
C LEU A 759 -5.56 -14.49 26.57
N LYS A 760 -6.80 -14.45 27.08
CA LYS A 760 -8.01 -14.79 26.33
C LYS A 760 -8.32 -13.70 25.29
N ASP A 761 -8.29 -12.44 25.70
CA ASP A 761 -8.53 -11.27 24.84
C ASP A 761 -7.50 -11.14 23.70
N LYS A 762 -6.27 -11.64 23.90
CA LYS A 762 -5.24 -11.70 22.85
C LYS A 762 -5.21 -13.02 22.08
N ASN A 763 -6.15 -13.95 22.34
CA ASN A 763 -6.19 -15.30 21.75
C ASN A 763 -4.92 -16.15 21.99
N LEU A 764 -4.16 -15.87 23.06
CA LEU A 764 -2.89 -16.53 23.40
C LEU A 764 -3.06 -17.73 24.33
N GLN A 765 -4.24 -18.35 24.40
CA GLN A 765 -4.49 -19.50 25.28
C GLN A 765 -3.61 -20.73 24.94
N SER A 766 -3.16 -20.85 23.68
CA SER A 766 -2.23 -21.89 23.21
C SER A 766 -0.74 -21.56 23.41
N SER A 767 -0.40 -20.52 24.18
CA SER A 767 0.99 -20.12 24.48
C SER A 767 1.66 -20.90 25.61
N ASN A 768 0.89 -21.71 26.35
CA ASN A 768 1.28 -22.30 27.64
C ASN A 768 1.73 -21.26 28.70
N ALA A 769 1.47 -19.96 28.51
CA ALA A 769 1.86 -18.90 29.45
C ALA A 769 1.16 -19.06 30.82
N LYS A 770 -0.10 -19.52 30.85
CA LYS A 770 -0.83 -19.82 32.09
C LYS A 770 -0.09 -20.84 32.97
N GLU A 771 0.50 -21.89 32.38
CA GLU A 771 1.19 -22.95 33.12
C GLU A 771 2.40 -22.42 33.90
N THR A 772 3.04 -21.34 33.43
CA THR A 772 4.16 -20.70 34.12
C THR A 772 3.76 -20.00 35.42
N LEU A 773 2.47 -19.70 35.60
CA LEU A 773 1.92 -19.12 36.83
C LEU A 773 1.50 -20.20 37.84
N GLU A 774 1.51 -21.49 37.50
CA GLU A 774 0.98 -22.56 38.37
C GLU A 774 1.64 -22.62 39.77
N PRO A 775 2.97 -22.43 39.95
CA PRO A 775 3.56 -22.32 41.28
C PRO A 775 3.00 -21.13 42.10
N LEU A 776 2.67 -20.02 41.44
CA LEU A 776 2.05 -18.86 42.08
C LEU A 776 0.57 -19.10 42.38
N SER A 777 -0.17 -19.77 41.50
CA SER A 777 -1.55 -20.23 41.73
C SER A 777 -1.63 -21.13 42.96
N GLN A 778 -0.74 -22.11 43.07
CA GLN A 778 -0.67 -23.02 44.22
C GLN A 778 -0.24 -22.30 45.50
N ALA A 779 0.66 -21.31 45.43
CA ALA A 779 1.02 -20.49 46.59
C ALA A 779 -0.14 -19.60 47.05
N ALA A 780 -0.88 -18.99 46.11
CA ALA A 780 -2.07 -18.21 46.39
C ALA A 780 -3.20 -19.06 46.99
N TRP A 781 -3.37 -20.30 46.51
CA TRP A 781 -4.26 -21.29 47.11
C TRP A 781 -3.80 -21.69 48.52
N LEU A 782 -2.51 -22.00 48.71
CA LEU A 782 -1.92 -22.40 50.00
C LEU A 782 -2.11 -21.33 51.08
N LEU A 783 -2.13 -20.04 50.71
CA LEU A 783 -2.47 -18.95 51.62
C LEU A 783 -3.94 -18.97 52.07
N GLN A 784 -4.88 -19.50 51.27
CA GLN A 784 -6.32 -19.51 51.55
C GLN A 784 -6.84 -20.79 52.25
N VAL A 785 -6.28 -21.96 51.97
CA VAL A 785 -6.68 -23.25 52.59
C VAL A 785 -6.45 -23.27 54.10
N LYS A 786 -7.17 -24.14 54.83
CA LYS A 786 -7.03 -24.35 56.28
C LYS A 786 -5.66 -24.98 56.61
N LYS A 787 -5.19 -24.76 57.83
CA LYS A 787 -3.79 -25.06 58.25
C LYS A 787 -3.74 -25.67 59.66
N ILE A 788 -4.71 -26.54 59.96
CA ILE A 788 -5.10 -26.97 61.31
C ILE A 788 -5.13 -28.48 61.45
N THR A 789 -5.80 -29.20 60.53
CA THR A 789 -6.13 -30.63 60.69
C THR A 789 -5.15 -31.58 60.01
N ASP A 790 -5.24 -32.87 60.36
CA ASP A 790 -4.46 -33.93 59.72
C ASP A 790 -4.82 -34.13 58.24
N ASP A 791 -6.04 -33.76 57.83
CA ASP A 791 -6.51 -33.87 56.44
C ASP A 791 -6.18 -32.58 55.64
N ASP A 792 -6.23 -31.40 56.27
CA ASP A 792 -5.69 -30.15 55.69
C ASP A 792 -4.23 -30.35 55.23
N ALA A 793 -3.45 -31.10 56.03
CA ALA A 793 -2.05 -31.39 55.74
C ALA A 793 -1.86 -32.34 54.54
N LYS A 794 -2.83 -33.23 54.26
CA LYS A 794 -2.82 -34.09 53.06
C LYS A 794 -3.22 -33.30 51.83
N GLU A 795 -4.30 -32.52 51.92
CA GLU A 795 -4.80 -31.65 50.85
C GLU A 795 -3.69 -30.73 50.31
N ILE A 796 -2.87 -30.15 51.21
CA ILE A 796 -1.69 -29.36 50.85
C ILE A 796 -0.64 -30.18 50.09
N CYS A 797 -0.38 -31.42 50.49
CA CYS A 797 0.61 -32.28 49.81
C CYS A 797 0.12 -32.78 48.45
N GLU A 798 -1.18 -33.03 48.31
CA GLU A 798 -1.82 -33.47 47.06
C GLU A 798 -1.98 -32.34 46.04
N HIS A 799 -2.24 -31.10 46.49
CA HIS A 799 -2.50 -29.96 45.60
C HIS A 799 -1.23 -29.13 45.27
N CYS A 800 -0.21 -29.06 46.14
CA CYS A 800 1.01 -28.28 45.87
C CYS A 800 2.06 -29.04 45.03
N THR A 801 1.66 -29.54 43.87
CA THR A 801 2.51 -30.35 42.96
C THR A 801 3.64 -29.55 42.29
N SER A 802 3.46 -28.25 42.07
CA SER A 802 4.40 -27.37 41.35
C SER A 802 5.23 -26.46 42.28
N LEU A 803 5.09 -26.62 43.60
CA LEU A 803 5.95 -26.01 44.62
C LEU A 803 6.87 -27.07 45.24
N SER A 804 8.12 -26.70 45.52
CA SER A 804 9.03 -27.57 46.28
C SER A 804 8.66 -27.62 47.76
N THR A 805 9.04 -28.70 48.44
CA THR A 805 8.89 -28.87 49.89
C THR A 805 9.47 -27.70 50.68
N VAL A 806 10.59 -27.12 50.22
CA VAL A 806 11.22 -25.94 50.83
C VAL A 806 10.32 -24.71 50.70
N GLN A 807 9.68 -24.51 49.55
CA GLN A 807 8.76 -23.40 49.28
C GLN A 807 7.46 -23.52 50.10
N ILE A 808 6.85 -24.70 50.15
CA ILE A 808 5.64 -24.98 50.94
C ILE A 808 5.89 -24.71 52.43
N VAL A 809 6.98 -25.28 52.98
CA VAL A 809 7.39 -25.07 54.37
C VAL A 809 7.73 -23.59 54.64
N LYS A 810 8.31 -22.87 53.67
CA LYS A 810 8.59 -21.44 53.80
C LYS A 810 7.33 -20.58 53.85
N ILE A 811 6.32 -20.86 53.03
CA ILE A 811 5.02 -20.16 53.07
C ILE A 811 4.34 -20.40 54.43
N LEU A 812 4.22 -21.66 54.85
CA LEU A 812 3.58 -22.02 56.12
C LEU A 812 4.26 -21.39 57.35
N ASN A 813 5.59 -21.30 57.37
CA ASN A 813 6.34 -20.61 58.45
C ASN A 813 6.28 -19.08 58.38
N SER A 814 6.04 -18.51 57.20
CA SER A 814 5.98 -17.05 57.01
C SER A 814 4.56 -16.50 57.20
N TYR A 815 3.55 -17.38 57.26
CA TYR A 815 2.13 -17.04 57.37
C TYR A 815 1.80 -16.16 58.59
N THR A 816 1.31 -14.94 58.32
CA THR A 816 0.79 -14.02 59.32
C THR A 816 -0.72 -13.85 59.12
N PRO A 817 -1.58 -14.38 60.02
CA PRO A 817 -2.99 -14.07 59.98
C PRO A 817 -3.23 -12.58 60.24
N ILE A 818 -4.18 -11.99 59.50
CA ILE A 818 -4.53 -10.56 59.59
C ILE A 818 -5.93 -10.40 60.21
N ASP A 819 -6.87 -11.28 59.87
CA ASP A 819 -8.24 -11.26 60.38
C ASP A 819 -8.42 -12.20 61.58
N ASP A 820 -9.25 -11.80 62.57
CA ASP A 820 -9.44 -12.51 63.86
C ASP A 820 -9.98 -13.96 63.70
N PHE A 821 -10.54 -14.29 62.54
CA PHE A 821 -11.03 -15.63 62.22
C PHE A 821 -9.91 -16.63 61.85
N GLU A 822 -8.69 -16.14 61.58
CA GLU A 822 -7.55 -16.96 61.20
C GLU A 822 -6.66 -17.36 62.38
N LYS A 823 -6.20 -18.61 62.38
CA LYS A 823 -5.23 -19.12 63.37
C LYS A 823 -3.82 -19.15 62.78
N ARG A 824 -2.82 -18.80 63.60
CA ARG A 824 -1.40 -19.01 63.24
C ARG A 824 -1.12 -20.49 63.01
N VAL A 825 -0.35 -20.80 61.97
CA VAL A 825 0.12 -22.17 61.69
C VAL A 825 0.99 -22.65 62.85
N THR A 826 0.77 -23.89 63.31
CA THR A 826 1.55 -24.43 64.43
C THR A 826 2.85 -25.09 63.96
N PRO A 827 3.97 -24.99 64.70
CA PRO A 827 5.20 -25.70 64.35
C PRO A 827 5.07 -27.23 64.37
N SER A 828 4.01 -27.79 64.94
CA SER A 828 3.61 -29.19 64.80
C SER A 828 3.00 -29.48 63.43
N PHE A 829 2.10 -28.63 62.93
CA PHE A 829 1.50 -28.75 61.59
C PHE A 829 2.57 -28.66 60.49
N VAL A 830 3.48 -27.67 60.57
CA VAL A 830 4.58 -27.52 59.59
C VAL A 830 5.46 -28.77 59.51
N ARG A 831 5.85 -29.34 60.67
CA ARG A 831 6.61 -30.59 60.72
C ARG A 831 5.84 -31.79 60.17
N LYS A 832 4.50 -31.80 60.27
CA LYS A 832 3.66 -32.85 59.69
C LYS A 832 3.63 -32.78 58.16
N VAL A 833 3.41 -31.59 57.58
CA VAL A 833 3.47 -31.36 56.13
C VAL A 833 4.86 -31.72 55.59
N GLN A 834 5.92 -31.28 56.26
CA GLN A 834 7.29 -31.65 55.90
C GLN A 834 7.52 -33.17 55.95
N ALA A 835 7.00 -33.86 56.97
CA ALA A 835 7.13 -35.32 57.09
C ALA A 835 6.35 -36.09 56.01
N LEU A 836 5.21 -35.57 55.54
CA LEU A 836 4.44 -36.13 54.42
C LEU A 836 5.16 -35.95 53.07
N LEU A 837 5.87 -34.83 52.90
CA LEU A 837 6.60 -34.50 51.67
C LEU A 837 8.00 -35.13 51.58
N ASN A 838 8.54 -35.71 52.66
CA ASN A 838 9.88 -36.34 52.69
C ASN A 838 10.10 -37.47 51.66
N SER A 839 9.04 -38.01 51.04
CA SER A 839 9.12 -39.03 49.98
C SER A 839 9.32 -38.45 48.57
N ARG A 840 9.31 -37.12 48.42
CA ARG A 840 9.36 -36.41 47.14
C ARG A 840 10.79 -35.97 46.82
N GLU A 841 11.30 -36.36 45.66
CA GLU A 841 12.64 -35.95 45.17
C GLU A 841 12.63 -34.50 44.64
N ASP A 842 12.45 -33.54 45.56
CA ASP A 842 12.48 -32.11 45.26
C ASP A 842 13.90 -31.54 45.17
N ILE A 843 14.10 -30.61 44.24
CA ILE A 843 15.26 -29.71 44.24
C ILE A 843 15.16 -28.81 45.49
N PRO A 844 16.20 -28.70 46.34
CA PRO A 844 16.17 -27.93 47.60
C PRO A 844 16.23 -26.40 47.40
N GLN A 845 15.78 -25.91 46.24
CA GLN A 845 15.77 -24.50 45.85
C GLN A 845 14.51 -23.80 46.39
N LEU A 846 14.71 -22.66 47.04
CA LEU A 846 13.63 -21.79 47.50
C LEU A 846 13.20 -20.79 46.43
N MET A 847 14.14 -19.97 45.96
CA MET A 847 13.87 -18.86 45.05
C MET A 847 13.83 -19.35 43.60
N LEU A 848 12.84 -18.92 42.82
CA LEU A 848 12.82 -19.12 41.37
C LEU A 848 13.88 -18.21 40.71
N ASP A 849 14.61 -18.71 39.71
CA ASP A 849 15.56 -17.88 38.97
C ASP A 849 14.81 -16.98 37.97
N THR A 850 14.79 -15.67 38.24
CA THR A 850 14.15 -14.67 37.37
C THR A 850 14.93 -14.43 36.08
N LYS A 851 16.14 -15.00 35.92
CA LYS A 851 16.94 -14.94 34.69
C LYS A 851 16.83 -16.20 33.84
N HIS A 852 16.04 -17.20 34.27
CA HIS A 852 15.80 -18.40 33.48
C HIS A 852 15.18 -18.04 32.12
N ARG A 853 15.68 -18.68 31.06
CA ARG A 853 15.20 -18.55 29.69
C ARG A 853 14.58 -19.87 29.26
N PHE A 854 13.34 -19.83 28.76
CA PHE A 854 12.86 -20.91 27.90
C PHE A 854 13.67 -20.95 26.61
N GLN A 855 13.94 -22.14 26.08
CA GLN A 855 14.56 -22.31 24.77
C GLN A 855 13.64 -21.72 23.70
N VAL A 856 14.11 -20.70 22.99
CA VAL A 856 13.41 -20.14 21.83
C VAL A 856 13.56 -21.07 20.62
N THR A 857 12.49 -21.18 19.84
CA THR A 857 12.43 -21.90 18.58
C THR A 857 11.92 -21.00 17.47
N PHE A 858 12.55 -21.12 16.29
CA PHE A 858 12.23 -20.36 15.09
C PHE A 858 11.68 -21.32 14.03
N PRO A 859 10.36 -21.62 14.06
CA PRO A 859 9.73 -22.52 13.09
C PRO A 859 9.83 -21.96 11.66
N PHE A 860 9.33 -22.72 10.67
CA PHE A 860 9.19 -22.21 9.31
C PHE A 860 7.79 -21.67 9.08
N THR A 861 7.69 -20.37 8.83
CA THR A 861 6.45 -19.70 8.41
C THR A 861 6.67 -19.13 7.00
N PRO A 862 6.03 -19.67 5.95
CA PRO A 862 6.17 -19.14 4.59
C PRO A 862 5.48 -17.77 4.46
N SER A 863 6.08 -16.86 3.70
CA SER A 863 5.48 -15.56 3.41
C SER A 863 4.46 -15.68 2.26
N PRO A 864 3.26 -15.07 2.37
CA PRO A 864 2.28 -15.05 1.28
C PRO A 864 2.62 -14.04 0.17
N HIS A 865 3.59 -13.15 0.41
CA HIS A 865 3.94 -12.07 -0.51
C HIS A 865 4.63 -12.60 -1.78
N ALA A 866 4.17 -12.13 -2.94
CA ALA A 866 4.75 -12.40 -4.25
C ALA A 866 5.82 -11.33 -4.57
N LEU A 867 7.09 -11.76 -4.70
CA LEU A 867 8.24 -10.86 -4.80
C LEU A 867 8.15 -9.89 -5.99
N GLU A 868 7.64 -10.36 -7.13
CA GLU A 868 7.42 -9.57 -8.34
C GLU A 868 6.42 -8.40 -8.18
N LEU A 869 5.56 -8.45 -7.16
CA LEU A 869 4.64 -7.35 -6.83
C LEU A 869 5.24 -6.34 -5.84
N ILE A 870 6.34 -6.67 -5.17
CA ILE A 870 6.95 -5.81 -4.16
C ILE A 870 7.58 -4.57 -4.82
N GLN A 871 7.22 -3.40 -4.34
CA GLN A 871 7.77 -2.10 -4.76
C GLN A 871 8.54 -1.47 -3.60
N VAL A 872 9.66 -0.82 -3.90
CA VAL A 872 10.48 -0.15 -2.88
C VAL A 872 9.95 1.27 -2.65
N PRO A 873 9.56 1.66 -1.43
CA PRO A 873 9.04 3.00 -1.18
C PRO A 873 10.13 4.06 -1.33
N SER A 874 9.82 5.20 -1.98
CA SER A 874 10.77 6.31 -2.17
C SER A 874 11.35 6.84 -0.86
N SER A 875 10.61 6.71 0.25
CA SER A 875 11.04 7.07 1.60
C SER A 875 12.22 6.24 2.13
N PHE A 876 12.49 5.04 1.56
CA PHE A 876 13.65 4.23 1.91
C PHE A 876 14.94 4.75 1.25
N LYS A 877 14.88 5.79 0.40
CA LYS A 877 16.02 6.38 -0.35
C LYS A 877 16.77 5.43 -1.30
N LEU A 878 16.28 4.20 -1.47
CA LEU A 878 16.83 3.15 -2.33
C LEU A 878 16.52 3.32 -3.84
N GLY A 879 16.33 4.55 -4.32
CA GLY A 879 15.99 4.85 -5.72
C GLY A 879 17.10 4.54 -6.75
N PHE A 880 18.19 3.92 -6.31
CA PHE A 880 19.29 3.40 -7.13
C PHE A 880 19.19 1.87 -7.34
N LEU A 881 18.25 1.19 -6.66
CA LEU A 881 17.93 -0.22 -6.94
C LEU A 881 17.01 -0.31 -8.17
N THR A 882 17.33 -1.20 -9.10
CA THR A 882 16.50 -1.46 -10.28
C THR A 882 15.65 -2.73 -10.04
N ARG A 883 14.32 -2.63 -10.23
CA ARG A 883 13.43 -3.81 -10.19
C ARG A 883 13.59 -4.63 -11.47
N VAL A 884 13.84 -5.92 -11.30
CA VAL A 884 13.93 -6.94 -12.36
C VAL A 884 12.79 -7.93 -12.20
#